data_AF-A0A023EVU4-F1
#
_entry.id   AF-A0A023EVU4-F1
#
_cell.length_a   1.000
_cell.length_b   1.000
_cell.length_c   1.000
_cell.angle_alpha   90.00
_cell.angle_beta   90.00
_cell.angle_gamma   90.00
#
_symmetry.space_group_name_H-M   'P 1'
#
loop_
_entity.id
_entity.type
_entity.pdbx_description
1 polymer ?
#
loop_
_entity_poly.entity_id
_entity_poly.type
_entity_poly.pdbx_seq_one_letter_code
_entity_poly.pdbx_strand_id
1 'polypeptide(L)'
;VWRNSRQNYSIELFFSSSPGTGVESFATLAEMEQMLLFSQDYYAIAFERNSSRQHLSYTIRSKNNNFRTDEIYSRDVYGSYLKDRNTYYESGFLALQYGIEKSFVEMSTGVAEGTLPEFYYEHIPVAGARPQESSQIFVVSMMLAVFVSVACTYLLLVPLVEEKASGMKEYLKIATSCSYWNEIAIFLMNFAHLIVVVVLCMVVTLLANIWEATAAQMVFVCILLFLFVICSISFTFFISTLLESVTISTIVAPICYFVPVVFASAQKRWETLLTVFPMAGFKVAVSILHDYQNSWHSFGAADAFKAGYPGNQKISLFFALFMMTCGTLLWTFLWFYLSNVRPGQYGTPKPWTFLFSKQYYQKGKNKVKQTQHVEMIQEDSRESDRAAIENGDHLEKVVKISNLNKIFKSSSGTRVAVRNLSLRIYKNRITALLGHNGAGKTTTMNIITGMTPRTSGRIEVDGEDNASNYRQQIGFCPQHNVALGYMNCREHLVFFGALRGMSIPEAEREADDILEKVNLSDKSDEVLANLSGGMKRRLCLANAIIGRTKLLILDEPTSGLDPESRRDIWDILLRLKKDHTILITTHFMEEADVLGDWIAIMENGELIAFGTSIFLKHYYGKGYTLKLLKGPAFDRDKVMAKIRELISGAVEKPAVEPVFAVTLPYICIEQYSTLLEELETEKDALGIQSISVTNATLEEVFLNSSSDNKALENERSFDVVDSPGRSEPSGSNAQPSGKPHENLLLKLQLLSQYKAIAYKSTFTSGGTFTSTSSCPFFPC
;
A
#
# COMPACT_ATOMS: atom_id res chain seq x y z
N VAL A 1 81.94 17.18 4.77
CA VAL A 1 81.46 16.83 6.13
C VAL A 1 81.70 15.36 6.48
N TRP A 2 81.41 14.41 5.57
CA TRP A 2 81.77 12.98 5.74
C TRP A 2 83.28 12.69 5.98
N ARG A 3 84.19 13.60 5.57
CA ARG A 3 85.63 13.52 5.87
C ARG A 3 85.96 13.59 7.38
N ASN A 4 85.08 14.17 8.21
CA ASN A 4 85.28 14.38 9.65
C ASN A 4 84.48 13.41 10.55
N SER A 5 83.57 12.60 10.02
CA SER A 5 82.66 11.75 10.83
C SER A 5 83.24 10.39 11.27
N ARG A 6 84.57 10.23 11.21
CA ARG A 6 85.23 8.94 11.51
C ARG A 6 85.14 8.49 12.96
N GLN A 7 84.61 9.31 13.86
CA GLN A 7 84.39 8.94 15.25
C GLN A 7 83.03 9.49 15.72
N ASN A 8 82.06 8.60 15.83
CA ASN A 8 80.69 8.81 16.34
C ASN A 8 79.71 9.53 15.39
N TYR A 9 78.50 8.97 15.34
CA TYR A 9 77.28 9.41 14.65
C TYR A 9 77.33 10.85 14.14
N SER A 10 77.50 11.03 12.84
CA SER A 10 77.17 12.30 12.20
C SER A 10 75.76 12.20 11.66
N ILE A 11 74.81 12.78 12.38
CA ILE A 11 73.45 13.02 11.89
C ILE A 11 73.41 14.51 11.52
N GLU A 12 73.12 14.87 10.27
CA GLU A 12 73.35 16.23 9.77
C GLU A 12 72.04 16.87 9.29
N LEU A 13 71.82 18.14 9.65
CA LEU A 13 70.67 18.95 9.22
C LEU A 13 71.11 19.96 8.18
N PHE A 14 70.33 20.05 7.10
CA PHE A 14 70.54 20.91 5.95
C PHE A 14 69.44 21.99 5.87
N PHE A 15 69.87 23.25 5.69
CA PHE A 15 68.99 24.41 5.58
C PHE A 15 68.68 24.69 4.12
N SER A 16 67.39 24.74 3.76
CA SER A 16 66.94 24.98 2.39
C SER A 16 66.13 26.28 2.28
N SER A 17 66.71 27.42 2.66
CA SER A 17 66.32 28.76 2.17
C SER A 17 67.12 29.87 2.87
N SER A 18 67.70 30.80 2.08
CA SER A 18 68.44 32.03 2.48
C SER A 18 69.97 31.91 2.71
N PRO A 19 70.75 33.00 2.49
CA PRO A 19 72.17 32.96 2.14
C PRO A 19 73.08 32.83 3.37
N GLY A 20 73.01 31.68 4.01
CA GLY A 20 73.91 31.26 5.09
C GLY A 20 73.89 29.75 5.19
N THR A 21 74.71 29.08 4.39
CA THR A 21 74.84 27.61 4.37
C THR A 21 75.55 27.12 5.63
N GLY A 22 74.80 26.89 6.71
CA GLY A 22 75.26 26.12 7.86
C GLY A 22 74.97 24.63 7.65
N VAL A 23 75.90 23.75 7.99
CA VAL A 23 75.58 22.33 8.22
C VAL A 23 75.75 22.11 9.71
N GLU A 24 74.70 21.68 10.40
CA GLU A 24 74.75 21.37 11.82
C GLU A 24 74.77 19.85 12.01
N SER A 25 75.78 19.36 12.73
CA SER A 25 75.94 17.95 13.08
C SER A 25 75.40 17.69 14.49
N PHE A 26 74.53 16.69 14.61
CA PHE A 26 73.90 16.24 15.84
C PHE A 26 74.45 14.87 16.26
N ALA A 27 74.57 14.65 17.56
CA ALA A 27 75.06 13.39 18.13
C ALA A 27 73.98 12.32 18.24
N THR A 28 72.70 12.71 18.36
CA THR A 28 71.57 11.78 18.48
C THR A 28 70.44 12.08 17.50
N LEU A 29 69.71 11.03 17.11
CA LEU A 29 68.57 11.14 16.18
C LEU A 29 67.41 11.94 16.79
N ALA A 30 67.22 11.83 18.11
CA ALA A 30 66.14 12.53 18.82
C ALA A 30 66.34 14.05 18.83
N GLU A 31 67.57 14.52 19.02
CA GLU A 31 67.90 15.96 18.96
C GLU A 31 67.66 16.53 17.55
N MET A 32 68.04 15.78 16.52
CA MET A 32 67.81 16.15 15.12
C MET A 32 66.30 16.19 14.79
N GLU A 33 65.53 15.18 15.21
CA GLU A 33 64.07 15.17 15.03
C GLU A 33 63.40 16.35 15.74
N GLN A 34 63.85 16.69 16.95
CA GLN A 34 63.35 17.84 17.68
C GLN A 34 63.62 19.16 16.94
N MET A 35 64.81 19.33 16.35
CA MET A 35 65.15 20.50 15.55
C MET A 35 64.32 20.58 14.25
N LEU A 36 64.10 19.44 13.61
CA LEU A 36 63.26 19.33 12.41
C LEU A 36 61.79 19.69 12.67
N LEU A 37 61.31 19.62 13.92
CA LEU A 37 59.96 20.08 14.27
C LEU A 37 59.82 21.61 14.25
N PHE A 38 60.89 22.39 14.38
CA PHE A 38 60.80 23.85 14.50
C PHE A 38 60.64 24.59 13.15
N SER A 39 61.06 24.01 12.02
CA SER A 39 60.90 24.61 10.69
C SER A 39 60.47 23.60 9.64
N GLN A 40 59.69 24.05 8.65
CA GLN A 40 59.22 23.20 7.54
C GLN A 40 60.23 23.10 6.37
N ASP A 41 61.22 23.99 6.33
CA ASP A 41 62.18 24.12 5.22
C ASP A 41 63.49 23.33 5.45
N TYR A 42 63.51 22.43 6.43
CA TYR A 42 64.70 21.67 6.81
C TYR A 42 64.66 20.22 6.31
N TYR A 43 65.81 19.78 5.81
CA TYR A 43 66.07 18.38 5.51
C TYR A 43 67.05 17.81 6.52
N ALA A 44 66.72 16.66 7.07
CA ALA A 44 67.58 15.90 7.96
C ALA A 44 68.17 14.70 7.24
N ILE A 45 69.46 14.45 7.42
CA ILE A 45 70.16 13.31 6.84
C ILE A 45 70.69 12.45 7.98
N ALA A 46 70.14 11.24 8.08
CA ALA A 46 70.61 10.24 9.03
C ALA A 46 71.41 9.16 8.30
N PHE A 47 72.71 9.08 8.53
CA PHE A 47 73.56 8.00 8.01
C PHE A 47 73.46 6.75 8.90
N GLU A 48 73.29 5.58 8.30
CA GLU A 48 73.13 4.33 9.05
C GLU A 48 74.48 3.73 9.50
N ARG A 49 74.47 2.95 10.58
CA ARG A 49 75.68 2.33 11.19
C ARG A 49 76.49 1.43 10.24
N ASN A 50 75.86 0.87 9.21
CA ASN A 50 76.52 -0.01 8.23
C ASN A 50 77.18 0.74 7.06
N SER A 51 77.20 2.07 7.10
CA SER A 51 77.90 2.86 6.09
C SER A 51 79.41 2.66 6.18
N SER A 52 80.01 2.22 5.08
CA SER A 52 81.45 1.97 4.94
C SER A 52 82.00 2.70 3.72
N ARG A 53 83.32 2.65 3.49
CA ARG A 53 83.94 3.23 2.28
C ARG A 53 83.42 2.66 0.95
N GLN A 54 82.73 1.51 0.98
CA GLN A 54 82.19 0.85 -0.20
C GLN A 54 80.66 0.81 -0.23
N HIS A 55 79.97 1.16 0.86
CA HIS A 55 78.52 1.05 0.97
C HIS A 55 77.95 2.26 1.70
N LEU A 56 77.08 3.03 1.03
CA LEU A 56 76.40 4.19 1.59
C LEU A 56 74.93 3.83 1.87
N SER A 57 74.50 3.96 3.12
CA SER A 57 73.09 3.88 3.50
C SER A 57 72.73 5.11 4.35
N TYR A 58 71.70 5.84 3.93
CA TYR A 58 71.23 7.06 4.57
C TYR A 58 69.72 7.24 4.38
N THR A 59 69.10 7.97 5.29
CA THR A 59 67.69 8.37 5.21
C THR A 59 67.60 9.89 5.16
N ILE A 60 66.94 10.43 4.13
CA ILE A 60 66.53 11.84 4.09
C ILE A 60 65.15 11.95 4.74
N ARG A 61 65.03 12.83 5.73
CA ARG A 61 63.78 13.13 6.43
C ARG A 61 63.40 14.57 6.23
N SER A 62 62.11 14.82 6.06
CA SER A 62 61.53 16.15 5.93
C SER A 62 60.24 16.21 6.72
N LYS A 63 59.92 17.40 7.24
CA LYS A 63 58.62 17.68 7.88
C LYS A 63 57.52 17.92 6.83
N ASN A 64 57.90 18.16 5.57
CA ASN A 64 56.96 18.49 4.52
C ASN A 64 56.05 17.27 4.22
N ASN A 65 54.74 17.42 4.49
CA ASN A 65 53.71 16.39 4.29
C ASN A 65 53.37 16.15 2.81
N ASN A 66 54.06 16.80 1.87
CA ASN A 66 53.81 16.66 0.45
C ASN A 66 54.34 15.34 -0.13
N PHE A 67 55.18 14.59 0.59
CA PHE A 67 55.69 13.28 0.16
C PHE A 67 54.79 12.14 0.68
N ARG A 68 53.99 11.57 -0.21
CA ARG A 68 53.24 10.33 0.07
C ARG A 68 54.11 9.12 -0.24
N THR A 69 54.52 8.39 0.79
CA THR A 69 55.33 7.17 0.68
C THR A 69 54.52 5.89 0.94
N ASP A 70 53.23 6.04 1.26
CA ASP A 70 52.24 4.98 1.46
C ASP A 70 51.71 4.41 0.13
N GLU A 71 51.67 5.23 -0.91
CA GLU A 71 51.28 4.82 -2.27
C GLU A 71 52.51 4.79 -3.19
N ILE A 72 52.89 3.61 -3.70
CA ILE A 72 54.01 3.44 -4.65
C ILE A 72 53.67 4.08 -6.01
N TYR A 73 52.38 4.08 -6.38
CA TYR A 73 51.87 4.69 -7.60
C TYR A 73 50.69 5.61 -7.26
N SER A 74 50.66 6.82 -7.83
CA SER A 74 49.50 7.71 -7.73
C SER A 74 48.27 7.02 -8.31
N ARG A 75 47.17 6.97 -7.56
CA ARG A 75 45.86 6.53 -8.08
C ARG A 75 45.35 7.42 -9.19
N ASP A 76 45.76 8.67 -9.18
CA ASP A 76 45.52 9.64 -10.24
C ASP A 76 46.78 9.75 -11.09
N VAL A 77 46.99 8.71 -11.90
CA VAL A 77 48.10 8.63 -12.85
C VAL A 77 48.09 9.89 -13.73
N TYR A 78 46.92 10.38 -14.14
CA TYR A 78 46.75 11.55 -14.99
C TYR A 78 47.00 12.88 -14.27
N GLY A 79 46.44 13.10 -13.08
CA GLY A 79 46.73 14.29 -12.27
C GLY A 79 48.20 14.39 -11.85
N SER A 80 48.89 13.25 -11.72
CA SER A 80 50.34 13.23 -11.51
C SER A 80 51.16 13.58 -12.75
N TYR A 81 50.66 13.30 -13.96
CA TYR A 81 51.28 13.71 -15.23
C TYR A 81 50.94 15.14 -15.65
N LEU A 82 49.76 15.65 -15.27
CA LEU A 82 49.33 17.03 -15.52
C LEU A 82 49.94 18.04 -14.54
N LYS A 83 50.46 17.57 -13.41
CA LYS A 83 51.36 18.39 -12.60
C LYS A 83 52.65 18.55 -13.40
N ASP A 84 52.81 19.70 -14.04
CA ASP A 84 54.11 20.25 -14.50
C ASP A 84 55.17 20.30 -13.38
N ARG A 85 54.77 20.00 -12.15
CA ARG A 85 55.49 20.19 -10.91
C ARG A 85 55.70 18.84 -10.21
N ASN A 86 56.86 18.23 -10.41
CA ASN A 86 57.29 17.10 -9.59
C ASN A 86 57.68 17.62 -8.19
N THR A 87 56.92 17.21 -7.18
CA THR A 87 57.13 17.60 -5.79
C THR A 87 58.54 17.26 -5.28
N TYR A 88 59.16 16.17 -5.72
CA TYR A 88 60.53 15.79 -5.34
C TYR A 88 61.61 16.66 -6.02
N TYR A 89 61.32 17.20 -7.21
CA TYR A 89 62.22 18.09 -7.92
C TYR A 89 62.14 19.51 -7.36
N GLU A 90 60.92 20.06 -7.24
CA GLU A 90 60.69 21.43 -6.73
C GLU A 90 61.12 21.60 -5.28
N SER A 91 60.97 20.57 -4.45
CA SER A 91 61.37 20.64 -3.06
C SER A 91 62.88 20.62 -2.86
N GLY A 92 63.67 20.40 -3.91
CA GLY A 92 65.12 20.21 -3.83
C GLY A 92 65.54 18.85 -3.27
N PHE A 93 64.60 17.91 -3.05
CA PHE A 93 64.92 16.59 -2.51
C PHE A 93 65.86 15.80 -3.45
N LEU A 94 65.57 15.80 -4.76
CA LEU A 94 66.42 15.14 -5.75
C LEU A 94 67.80 15.82 -5.86
N ALA A 95 67.86 17.14 -5.73
CA ALA A 95 69.12 17.87 -5.74
C ALA A 95 70.00 17.52 -4.52
N LEU A 96 69.39 17.39 -3.34
CA LEU A 96 70.07 16.95 -2.13
C LEU A 96 70.55 15.50 -2.26
N GLN A 97 69.70 14.60 -2.77
CA GLN A 97 70.05 13.21 -3.02
C GLN A 97 71.26 13.10 -3.97
N TYR A 98 71.20 13.80 -5.11
CA TYR A 98 72.28 13.85 -6.07
C TYR A 98 73.58 14.39 -5.46
N GLY A 99 73.50 15.46 -4.65
CA GLY A 99 74.67 16.03 -3.98
C GLY A 99 75.35 15.06 -3.01
N ILE A 100 74.57 14.30 -2.22
CA ILE A 100 75.09 13.28 -1.29
C ILE A 100 75.77 12.14 -2.06
N GLU A 101 75.09 11.59 -3.05
CA GLU A 101 75.60 10.45 -3.83
C GLU A 101 76.85 10.83 -4.63
N LYS A 102 76.83 12.00 -5.29
CA LYS A 102 78.00 12.53 -6.01
C LYS A 102 79.20 12.69 -5.08
N SER A 103 79.01 13.30 -3.90
CA SER A 103 80.08 13.49 -2.92
C SER A 103 80.65 12.17 -2.41
N PHE A 104 79.83 11.12 -2.29
CA PHE A 104 80.28 9.79 -1.90
C PHE A 104 81.06 9.08 -3.02
N VAL A 105 80.61 9.20 -4.27
CA VAL A 105 81.31 8.65 -5.44
C VAL A 105 82.68 9.32 -5.61
N GLU A 106 82.76 10.65 -5.47
CA GLU A 106 84.03 11.39 -5.51
C GLU A 106 84.98 10.89 -4.42
N MET A 107 84.48 10.68 -3.21
CA MET A 107 85.33 10.27 -2.10
C MET A 107 85.79 8.82 -2.17
N SER A 108 84.98 7.93 -2.75
CA SER A 108 85.32 6.51 -2.93
C SER A 108 86.26 6.27 -4.11
N THR A 109 86.14 7.06 -5.19
CA THR A 109 86.95 6.91 -6.40
C THR A 109 88.20 7.78 -6.44
N GLY A 110 88.24 8.89 -5.68
CA GLY A 110 89.38 9.82 -5.63
C GLY A 110 89.52 10.71 -6.87
N VAL A 111 88.50 10.74 -7.72
CA VAL A 111 88.46 11.47 -8.98
C VAL A 111 88.06 12.94 -8.73
N ALA A 112 88.75 13.90 -9.38
CA ALA A 112 88.56 15.34 -9.16
C ALA A 112 87.28 15.89 -9.83
N GLU A 113 86.76 16.99 -9.27
CA GLU A 113 85.57 17.72 -9.71
C GLU A 113 85.60 17.97 -11.24
N GLY A 114 84.57 17.50 -11.95
CA GLY A 114 84.35 17.75 -13.38
C GLY A 114 84.53 16.56 -14.33
N THR A 115 84.93 15.39 -13.84
CA THR A 115 85.05 14.17 -14.66
C THR A 115 83.91 13.15 -14.44
N LEU A 116 83.02 13.41 -13.48
CA LEU A 116 81.81 12.61 -13.28
C LEU A 116 80.69 13.08 -14.22
N PRO A 117 79.89 12.15 -14.77
CA PRO A 117 78.76 12.51 -15.63
C PRO A 117 77.71 13.32 -14.86
N GLU A 118 77.22 14.40 -15.47
CA GLU A 118 76.06 15.13 -14.95
C GLU A 118 74.77 14.37 -15.29
N PHE A 119 73.90 14.16 -14.30
CA PHE A 119 72.59 13.57 -14.51
C PHE A 119 71.55 14.66 -14.66
N TYR A 120 70.78 14.62 -15.75
CA TYR A 120 69.64 15.49 -15.98
C TYR A 120 68.34 14.74 -15.70
N TYR A 121 67.42 15.42 -15.05
CA TYR A 121 66.06 14.93 -14.84
C TYR A 121 65.19 15.39 -16.02
N GLU A 122 64.61 14.44 -16.74
CA GLU A 122 63.67 14.71 -17.83
C GLU A 122 62.46 13.78 -17.73
N HIS A 123 61.26 14.32 -17.99
CA HIS A 123 60.05 13.52 -18.06
C HIS A 123 60.01 12.71 -19.35
N ILE A 124 59.57 11.44 -19.28
CA ILE A 124 59.33 10.63 -20.47
C ILE A 124 58.24 11.31 -21.30
N PRO A 125 58.48 11.64 -22.59
CA PRO A 125 57.47 12.28 -23.42
C PRO A 125 56.32 11.30 -23.68
N VAL A 126 55.11 11.68 -23.28
CA VAL A 126 53.89 10.91 -23.56
C VAL A 126 53.30 11.38 -24.88
N ALA A 127 53.30 10.52 -25.89
CA ALA A 127 52.77 10.85 -27.21
C ALA A 127 51.24 10.99 -27.18
N GLY A 128 50.72 12.14 -27.61
CA GLY A 128 49.33 12.29 -28.09
C GLY A 128 48.25 12.63 -27.05
N ALA A 129 48.55 12.77 -25.76
CA ALA A 129 47.52 13.15 -24.78
C ALA A 129 47.26 14.65 -24.79
N ARG A 130 46.21 15.10 -25.48
CA ARG A 130 45.58 16.38 -25.11
C ARG A 130 44.92 16.17 -23.74
N PRO A 131 45.03 17.11 -22.79
CA PRO A 131 44.22 17.08 -21.58
C PRO A 131 42.76 17.19 -22.01
N GLN A 132 42.04 16.07 -22.04
CA GLN A 132 40.59 16.13 -22.13
C GLN A 132 40.07 16.28 -20.71
N GLU A 133 39.15 17.22 -20.51
CA GLU A 133 38.38 17.32 -19.27
C GLU A 133 37.72 15.97 -18.97
N SER A 134 37.61 15.61 -17.69
CA SER A 134 37.02 14.34 -17.25
C SER A 134 35.72 14.05 -18.00
N SER A 135 35.55 12.82 -18.51
CA SER A 135 34.38 12.51 -19.33
C SER A 135 33.06 12.78 -18.58
N GLN A 136 32.17 13.55 -19.21
CA GLN A 136 30.89 13.93 -18.61
C GLN A 136 29.87 12.79 -18.59
N ILE A 137 30.22 11.63 -19.15
CA ILE A 137 29.34 10.47 -19.31
C ILE A 137 28.79 9.98 -17.96
N PHE A 138 29.62 9.95 -16.92
CA PHE A 138 29.17 9.52 -15.59
C PHE A 138 28.08 10.44 -15.04
N VAL A 139 28.30 11.76 -15.09
CA VAL A 139 27.38 12.76 -14.57
C VAL A 139 26.06 12.73 -15.34
N VAL A 140 26.13 12.76 -16.68
CA VAL A 140 24.95 12.79 -17.55
C VAL A 140 24.14 11.51 -17.42
N SER A 141 24.80 10.35 -17.39
CA SER A 141 24.11 9.06 -17.19
C SER A 141 23.47 8.98 -15.81
N MET A 142 24.13 9.46 -14.75
CA MET A 142 23.57 9.47 -13.41
C MET A 142 22.37 10.41 -13.29
N MET A 143 22.41 11.59 -13.92
CA MET A 143 21.26 12.51 -13.99
C MET A 143 20.07 11.87 -14.72
N LEU A 144 20.33 11.15 -15.82
CA LEU A 144 19.31 10.37 -16.52
C LEU A 144 18.71 9.28 -15.62
N ALA A 145 19.55 8.55 -14.90
CA ALA A 145 19.11 7.53 -13.95
C ALA A 145 18.19 8.11 -12.86
N VAL A 146 18.56 9.25 -12.29
CA VAL A 146 17.73 9.98 -11.32
C VAL A 146 16.39 10.36 -11.95
N PHE A 147 16.39 10.96 -13.14
CA PHE A 147 15.17 11.34 -13.84
C PHE A 147 14.24 10.14 -14.09
N VAL A 148 14.77 9.01 -14.56
CA VAL A 148 14.01 7.78 -14.78
C VAL A 148 13.47 7.21 -13.47
N SER A 149 14.23 7.25 -12.36
CA SER A 149 13.76 6.77 -11.05
C SER A 149 12.61 7.61 -10.48
N VAL A 150 12.67 8.93 -10.69
CA VAL A 150 11.59 9.86 -10.33
C VAL A 150 10.38 9.62 -11.22
N ALA A 151 10.58 9.47 -12.53
CA ALA A 151 9.51 9.14 -13.47
C ALA A 151 8.82 7.81 -13.12
N CYS A 152 9.57 6.76 -12.74
CA CYS A 152 9.01 5.50 -12.24
C CYS A 152 8.15 5.69 -10.99
N THR A 153 8.55 6.59 -10.08
CA THR A 153 7.78 6.87 -8.86
C THR A 153 6.42 7.48 -9.19
N TYR A 154 6.38 8.47 -10.08
CA TYR A 154 5.12 9.17 -10.39
C TYR A 154 4.25 8.45 -11.43
N LEU A 155 4.84 7.86 -12.47
CA LEU A 155 4.09 7.19 -13.54
C LEU A 155 3.59 5.80 -13.15
N LEU A 156 4.33 5.07 -12.30
CA LEU A 156 4.02 3.69 -11.96
C LEU A 156 3.67 3.51 -10.49
N LEU A 157 4.49 3.97 -9.54
CA LEU A 157 4.26 3.66 -8.13
C LEU A 157 2.98 4.32 -7.60
N VAL A 158 2.80 5.62 -7.84
CA VAL A 158 1.65 6.38 -7.33
C VAL A 158 0.32 5.79 -7.80
N PRO A 159 0.08 5.57 -9.12
CA PRO A 159 -1.16 4.96 -9.59
C PRO A 159 -1.39 3.55 -9.04
N LEU A 160 -0.33 2.74 -8.94
CA LEU A 160 -0.45 1.37 -8.44
C LEU A 160 -0.83 1.31 -6.95
N VAL A 161 -0.30 2.24 -6.15
CA VAL A 161 -0.67 2.36 -4.73
C VAL A 161 -2.07 2.96 -4.59
N GLU A 162 -2.45 3.91 -5.45
CA GLU A 162 -3.81 4.48 -5.48
C GLU A 162 -4.87 3.42 -5.86
N GLU A 163 -4.60 2.58 -6.86
CA GLU A 163 -5.47 1.46 -7.27
C GLU A 163 -5.63 0.42 -6.14
N LYS A 164 -4.56 0.19 -5.38
CA LYS A 164 -4.57 -0.69 -4.20
C LYS A 164 -5.34 -0.06 -3.02
N ALA A 165 -5.11 1.22 -2.76
CA ALA A 165 -5.74 1.96 -1.65
C ALA A 165 -7.23 2.20 -1.87
N SER A 166 -7.65 2.36 -3.13
CA SER A 166 -9.07 2.51 -3.51
C SER A 166 -9.85 1.18 -3.52
N GLY A 167 -9.17 0.03 -3.43
CA GLY A 167 -9.79 -1.29 -3.56
C GLY A 167 -10.12 -1.68 -5.01
N MET A 168 -9.83 -0.81 -5.98
CA MET A 168 -10.06 -1.03 -7.41
C MET A 168 -9.39 -2.30 -7.92
N LYS A 169 -8.19 -2.60 -7.43
CA LYS A 169 -7.46 -3.82 -7.78
C LYS A 169 -8.23 -5.10 -7.47
N GLU A 170 -8.93 -5.17 -6.34
CA GLU A 170 -9.75 -6.34 -5.99
C GLU A 170 -11.07 -6.33 -6.78
N TYR A 171 -11.62 -5.16 -7.05
CA TYR A 171 -12.79 -5.02 -7.90
C TYR A 171 -12.55 -5.52 -9.34
N LEU A 172 -11.39 -5.18 -9.93
CA LEU A 172 -10.97 -5.66 -11.25
C LEU A 172 -10.78 -7.18 -11.30
N LYS A 173 -10.43 -7.83 -10.19
CA LYS A 173 -10.38 -9.31 -10.09
C LYS A 173 -11.76 -9.97 -10.08
N ILE A 174 -12.80 -9.23 -9.71
CA ILE A 174 -14.19 -9.68 -9.82
C ILE A 174 -14.67 -9.51 -11.26
N ALA A 175 -14.40 -8.35 -11.86
CA ALA A 175 -14.82 -8.04 -13.23
C ALA A 175 -14.09 -8.92 -14.28
N THR A 176 -12.82 -9.27 -14.05
CA THR A 176 -11.98 -9.98 -15.02
C THR A 176 -11.58 -11.37 -14.50
N SER A 177 -11.80 -12.40 -15.31
CA SER A 177 -11.45 -13.80 -14.96
C SER A 177 -9.94 -14.06 -14.85
N CYS A 178 -9.10 -13.19 -15.43
CA CYS A 178 -7.65 -13.35 -15.48
C CYS A 178 -6.91 -12.11 -14.91
N SER A 179 -6.86 -12.01 -13.58
CA SER A 179 -6.21 -10.91 -12.83
C SER A 179 -4.78 -10.55 -13.26
N TYR A 180 -4.00 -11.50 -13.77
CA TYR A 180 -2.59 -11.28 -14.08
C TYR A 180 -2.36 -10.44 -15.34
N TRP A 181 -3.33 -10.38 -16.25
CA TRP A 181 -3.20 -9.58 -17.48
C TRP A 181 -3.20 -8.08 -17.20
N ASN A 182 -3.91 -7.63 -16.16
CA ASN A 182 -3.91 -6.21 -15.78
C ASN A 182 -2.51 -5.75 -15.39
N GLU A 183 -1.80 -6.54 -14.58
CA GLU A 183 -0.45 -6.23 -14.15
C GLU A 183 0.56 -6.26 -15.31
N ILE A 184 0.39 -7.22 -16.24
CA ILE A 184 1.20 -7.30 -17.47
C ILE A 184 0.94 -6.08 -18.36
N ALA A 185 -0.32 -5.66 -18.51
CA ALA A 185 -0.67 -4.47 -19.29
C ALA A 185 -0.04 -3.20 -18.68
N ILE A 186 -0.13 -3.02 -17.36
CA ILE A 186 0.52 -1.92 -16.65
C ILE A 186 2.04 -1.94 -16.87
N PHE A 187 2.67 -3.13 -16.79
CA PHE A 187 4.10 -3.29 -17.07
C PHE A 187 4.46 -2.85 -18.49
N LEU A 188 3.75 -3.36 -19.50
CA LEU A 188 4.03 -3.06 -20.91
C LEU A 188 3.82 -1.58 -21.25
N MET A 189 2.75 -0.98 -20.74
CA MET A 189 2.47 0.44 -20.93
C MET A 189 3.58 1.32 -20.34
N ASN A 190 3.98 1.06 -19.10
CA ASN A 190 5.05 1.82 -18.44
C ASN A 190 6.42 1.57 -19.09
N PHE A 191 6.69 0.35 -19.53
CA PHE A 191 7.89 0.00 -20.28
C PHE A 191 7.99 0.81 -21.59
N ALA A 192 6.90 0.91 -22.36
CA ALA A 192 6.87 1.71 -23.57
C ALA A 192 7.14 3.21 -23.28
N HIS A 193 6.48 3.77 -22.26
CA HIS A 193 6.68 5.18 -21.88
C HIS A 193 8.12 5.46 -21.44
N LEU A 194 8.70 4.62 -20.59
CA LEU A 194 10.06 4.81 -20.07
C LEU A 194 11.12 4.59 -21.15
N ILE A 195 10.91 3.68 -22.10
CA ILE A 195 11.81 3.53 -23.25
C ILE A 195 11.80 4.80 -24.12
N VAL A 196 10.62 5.37 -24.40
CA VAL A 196 10.53 6.61 -25.18
C VAL A 196 11.30 7.74 -24.50
N VAL A 197 11.17 7.87 -23.17
CA VAL A 197 11.94 8.84 -22.38
C VAL A 197 13.45 8.60 -22.49
N VAL A 198 13.91 7.36 -22.32
CA VAL A 198 15.33 7.01 -22.40
C VAL A 198 15.90 7.26 -23.80
N VAL A 199 15.17 6.91 -24.86
CA VAL A 199 15.58 7.15 -26.25
C VAL A 199 15.68 8.65 -26.51
N LEU A 200 14.69 9.44 -26.08
CA LEU A 200 14.72 10.90 -26.21
C LEU A 200 15.95 11.49 -25.51
N CYS A 201 16.22 11.06 -24.27
CA CYS A 201 17.41 11.50 -23.53
C CYS A 201 18.71 11.12 -24.25
N MET A 202 18.80 9.90 -24.80
CA MET A 202 19.98 9.50 -25.57
C MET A 202 20.18 10.37 -26.82
N VAL A 203 19.12 10.67 -27.57
CA VAL A 203 19.18 11.57 -28.73
C VAL A 203 19.68 12.95 -28.34
N VAL A 204 19.17 13.53 -27.25
CA VAL A 204 19.63 14.84 -26.74
C VAL A 204 21.13 14.81 -26.41
N THR A 205 21.58 13.76 -25.71
CA THR A 205 23.00 13.65 -25.35
C THR A 205 23.92 13.41 -26.55
N LEU A 206 23.43 12.76 -27.60
CA LEU A 206 24.15 12.57 -28.87
C LEU A 206 24.28 13.89 -29.63
N LEU A 207 23.19 14.68 -29.71
CA LEU A 207 23.19 16.00 -30.34
C LEU A 207 24.11 17.01 -29.63
N ALA A 208 24.21 16.89 -28.30
CA ALA A 208 25.11 17.70 -27.49
C ALA A 208 26.59 17.27 -27.61
N ASN A 209 26.90 16.26 -28.43
CA ASN A 209 28.25 15.71 -28.65
C ASN A 209 28.99 15.35 -27.35
N ILE A 210 28.24 14.93 -26.32
CA ILE A 210 28.77 14.53 -25.01
C ILE A 210 29.47 13.17 -25.12
N TRP A 211 29.05 12.35 -26.08
CA TRP A 211 29.56 11.01 -26.28
C TRP A 211 30.65 10.98 -27.34
N GLU A 212 31.92 11.08 -26.92
CA GLU A 212 33.07 10.66 -27.75
C GLU A 212 33.28 9.13 -27.65
N ALA A 213 32.19 8.38 -27.77
CA ALA A 213 32.17 6.95 -27.48
C ALA A 213 32.40 6.12 -28.74
N THR A 214 33.16 5.04 -28.59
CA THR A 214 33.26 3.98 -29.61
C THR A 214 31.89 3.33 -29.86
N ALA A 215 31.66 2.80 -31.06
CA ALA A 215 30.39 2.13 -31.40
C ALA A 215 30.03 1.00 -30.41
N ALA A 216 31.03 0.30 -29.86
CA ALA A 216 30.83 -0.73 -28.84
C ALA A 216 30.31 -0.13 -27.52
N GLN A 217 30.90 0.96 -27.02
CA GLN A 217 30.43 1.63 -25.80
C GLN A 217 28.98 2.05 -25.91
N MET A 218 28.57 2.62 -27.06
CA MET A 218 27.18 3.01 -27.29
C MET A 218 26.21 1.83 -27.19
N VAL A 219 26.55 0.69 -27.79
CA VAL A 219 25.71 -0.52 -27.70
C VAL A 219 25.57 -1.00 -26.25
N PHE A 220 26.67 -1.05 -25.49
CA PHE A 220 26.60 -1.48 -24.09
C PHE A 220 25.86 -0.49 -23.18
N VAL A 221 25.93 0.81 -23.46
CA VAL A 221 25.12 1.84 -22.79
C VAL A 221 23.63 1.64 -23.09
N CYS A 222 23.27 1.36 -24.35
CA CYS A 222 21.89 1.06 -24.73
C CYS A 222 21.35 -0.18 -23.99
N ILE A 223 22.14 -1.26 -23.94
CA ILE A 223 21.79 -2.48 -23.21
C ILE A 223 21.65 -2.20 -21.72
N LEU A 224 22.58 -1.42 -21.15
CA LEU A 224 22.55 -1.04 -19.75
C LEU A 224 21.30 -0.23 -19.41
N LEU A 225 20.95 0.77 -20.21
CA LEU A 225 19.75 1.59 -20.02
C LEU A 225 18.46 0.77 -20.16
N PHE A 226 18.40 -0.15 -21.13
CA PHE A 226 17.28 -1.06 -21.29
C PHE A 226 17.06 -1.96 -20.07
N LEU A 227 18.14 -2.60 -19.59
CA LEU A 227 18.10 -3.43 -18.38
C LEU A 227 17.77 -2.61 -17.14
N PHE A 228 18.27 -1.38 -17.07
CA PHE A 228 17.98 -0.45 -15.99
C PHE A 228 16.49 -0.10 -15.92
N VAL A 229 15.83 0.16 -17.05
CA VAL A 229 14.37 0.40 -17.10
C VAL A 229 13.59 -0.82 -16.60
N ILE A 230 13.89 -2.02 -17.11
CA ILE A 230 13.18 -3.25 -16.70
C ILE A 230 13.38 -3.53 -15.20
N CYS A 231 14.62 -3.39 -14.71
CA CYS A 231 14.93 -3.60 -13.30
C CYS A 231 14.22 -2.56 -12.41
N SER A 232 14.14 -1.30 -12.86
CA SER A 232 13.46 -0.21 -12.12
C SER A 232 11.96 -0.43 -12.04
N ILE A 233 11.33 -0.85 -13.13
CA ILE A 233 9.89 -1.21 -13.15
C ILE A 233 9.65 -2.36 -12.16
N SER A 234 10.44 -3.43 -12.24
CA SER A 234 10.29 -4.61 -11.36
C SER A 234 10.48 -4.28 -9.88
N PHE A 235 11.45 -3.42 -9.57
CA PHE A 235 11.68 -2.93 -8.21
C PHE A 235 10.54 -2.02 -7.71
N THR A 236 9.97 -1.19 -8.59
CA THR A 236 8.80 -0.36 -8.27
C THR A 236 7.57 -1.20 -7.95
N PHE A 237 7.32 -2.26 -8.72
CA PHE A 237 6.28 -3.24 -8.43
C PHE A 237 6.49 -3.88 -7.05
N PHE A 238 7.72 -4.27 -6.72
CA PHE A 238 8.02 -4.77 -5.38
C PHE A 238 7.71 -3.73 -4.28
N ILE A 239 8.17 -2.49 -4.42
CA ILE A 239 7.91 -1.41 -3.45
C ILE A 239 6.41 -1.17 -3.24
N SER A 240 5.59 -1.21 -4.29
CA SER A 240 4.14 -0.99 -4.19
C SER A 240 3.42 -2.02 -3.32
N THR A 241 3.98 -3.24 -3.18
CA THR A 241 3.39 -4.27 -2.31
C THR A 241 3.55 -3.93 -0.82
N LEU A 242 4.62 -3.22 -0.46
CA LEU A 242 4.93 -2.84 0.92
C LEU A 242 4.15 -1.62 1.40
N LEU A 243 3.69 -0.80 0.47
CA LEU A 243 3.09 0.50 0.77
C LEU A 243 1.57 0.44 0.60
N GLU A 244 0.86 1.13 1.50
CA GLU A 244 -0.61 1.19 1.52
C GLU A 244 -1.13 2.63 1.32
N SER A 245 -0.29 3.64 1.53
CA SER A 245 -0.63 5.06 1.36
C SER A 245 0.19 5.72 0.26
N VAL A 246 -0.48 6.54 -0.56
CA VAL A 246 0.14 7.28 -1.67
C VAL A 246 1.16 8.32 -1.15
N THR A 247 0.85 9.05 -0.08
CA THR A 247 1.74 10.10 0.47
C THR A 247 3.03 9.53 1.06
N ILE A 248 2.94 8.37 1.70
CA ILE A 248 4.12 7.65 2.20
C ILE A 248 4.96 7.15 1.02
N SER A 249 4.31 6.74 -0.06
CA SER A 249 5.00 6.18 -1.23
C SER A 249 5.86 7.18 -1.97
N THR A 250 5.41 8.43 -2.11
CA THR A 250 6.20 9.49 -2.77
C THR A 250 7.46 9.86 -1.97
N ILE A 251 7.44 9.72 -0.64
CA ILE A 251 8.59 10.01 0.23
C ILE A 251 9.54 8.81 0.32
N VAL A 252 9.00 7.61 0.50
CA VAL A 252 9.79 6.39 0.74
C VAL A 252 10.47 5.90 -0.54
N ALA A 253 9.84 6.03 -1.70
CA ALA A 253 10.40 5.49 -2.94
C ALA A 253 11.76 6.09 -3.33
N PRO A 254 11.97 7.42 -3.33
CA PRO A 254 13.29 8.00 -3.54
C PRO A 254 14.33 7.46 -2.54
N ILE A 255 13.96 7.34 -1.27
CA ILE A 255 14.87 6.81 -0.23
C ILE A 255 15.28 5.37 -0.58
N CYS A 256 14.34 4.51 -0.99
CA CYS A 256 14.63 3.14 -1.43
C CYS A 256 15.55 3.08 -2.66
N TYR A 257 15.47 4.06 -3.57
CA TYR A 257 16.33 4.15 -4.75
C TYR A 257 17.74 4.69 -4.43
N PHE A 258 17.85 5.70 -3.55
CA PHE A 258 19.11 6.41 -3.28
C PHE A 258 19.97 5.76 -2.18
N VAL A 259 19.36 5.16 -1.15
CA VAL A 259 20.12 4.54 -0.04
C VAL A 259 21.11 3.47 -0.54
N PRO A 260 20.74 2.56 -1.45
CA PRO A 260 21.70 1.58 -2.01
C PRO A 260 22.89 2.24 -2.72
N VAL A 261 22.69 3.38 -3.38
CA VAL A 261 23.76 4.13 -4.08
C VAL A 261 24.75 4.72 -3.09
N VAL A 262 24.24 5.36 -2.03
CA VAL A 262 25.08 5.95 -0.98
C VAL A 262 25.86 4.85 -0.26
N PHE A 263 25.20 3.75 0.08
CA PHE A 263 25.86 2.64 0.78
C PHE A 263 26.91 1.93 -0.08
N ALA A 264 26.64 1.74 -1.38
CA ALA A 264 27.62 1.20 -2.33
C ALA A 264 28.85 2.12 -2.47
N SER A 265 28.66 3.43 -2.34
CA SER A 265 29.75 4.41 -2.41
C SER A 265 30.57 4.48 -1.12
N ALA A 266 29.93 4.30 0.04
CA ALA A 266 30.59 4.32 1.34
C ALA A 266 31.35 3.02 1.64
N GLN A 267 30.84 1.87 1.17
CA GLN A 267 31.34 0.54 1.54
C GLN A 267 31.64 -0.33 0.31
N LYS A 268 32.86 -0.24 -0.23
CA LYS A 268 33.31 -1.06 -1.39
C LYS A 268 33.18 -2.57 -1.18
N ARG A 269 33.08 -3.06 0.07
CA ARG A 269 32.88 -4.48 0.38
C ARG A 269 31.50 -5.01 -0.06
N TRP A 270 30.46 -4.19 0.03
CA TRP A 270 29.08 -4.58 -0.24
C TRP A 270 28.61 -4.23 -1.65
N GLU A 271 29.46 -3.59 -2.45
CA GLU A 271 29.18 -3.09 -3.79
C GLU A 271 28.62 -4.18 -4.74
N THR A 272 29.17 -5.40 -4.69
CA THR A 272 28.69 -6.53 -5.49
C THR A 272 27.26 -6.94 -5.17
N LEU A 273 26.89 -6.95 -3.89
CA LEU A 273 25.54 -7.32 -3.44
C LEU A 273 24.53 -6.22 -3.77
N LEU A 274 24.95 -4.96 -3.66
CA LEU A 274 24.08 -3.82 -3.94
C LEU A 274 23.82 -3.60 -5.44
N THR A 275 24.61 -4.24 -6.32
CA THR A 275 24.42 -4.22 -7.78
C THR A 275 23.06 -4.79 -8.21
N VAL A 276 22.40 -5.57 -7.34
CA VAL A 276 21.03 -6.08 -7.51
C VAL A 276 19.98 -4.95 -7.51
N PHE A 277 20.27 -3.80 -6.90
CA PHE A 277 19.38 -2.65 -6.90
C PHE A 277 19.56 -1.84 -8.19
N PRO A 278 18.47 -1.33 -8.82
CA PRO A 278 18.52 -0.72 -10.14
C PRO A 278 19.52 0.44 -10.23
N MET A 279 19.46 1.40 -9.28
CA MET A 279 20.32 2.58 -9.26
C MET A 279 21.78 2.26 -8.94
N ALA A 280 22.02 1.39 -7.97
CA ALA A 280 23.38 1.03 -7.58
C ALA A 280 24.07 0.21 -8.68
N GLY A 281 23.37 -0.76 -9.29
CA GLY A 281 23.89 -1.52 -10.42
C GLY A 281 24.19 -0.63 -11.64
N PHE A 282 23.29 0.31 -11.96
CA PHE A 282 23.52 1.27 -13.03
C PHE A 282 24.75 2.16 -12.76
N LYS A 283 24.90 2.69 -11.54
CA LYS A 283 26.06 3.49 -11.13
C LYS A 283 27.38 2.73 -11.28
N VAL A 284 27.44 1.47 -10.82
CA VAL A 284 28.64 0.62 -10.95
C VAL A 284 28.99 0.38 -12.43
N ALA A 285 27.99 0.05 -13.26
CA ALA A 285 28.21 -0.21 -14.68
C ALA A 285 28.67 1.04 -15.46
N VAL A 286 28.08 2.22 -15.18
CA VAL A 286 28.52 3.49 -15.77
C VAL A 286 29.91 3.89 -15.29
N SER A 287 30.25 3.66 -14.02
CA SER A 287 31.59 3.93 -13.49
C SER A 287 32.66 3.14 -14.25
N ILE A 288 32.40 1.88 -14.58
CA ILE A 288 33.33 1.06 -15.38
C ILE A 288 33.52 1.69 -16.77
N LEU A 289 32.44 2.07 -17.44
CA LEU A 289 32.52 2.70 -18.77
C LEU A 289 33.25 4.05 -18.73
N HIS A 290 33.05 4.83 -17.67
CA HIS A 290 33.75 6.09 -17.40
C HIS A 290 35.25 5.88 -17.20
N ASP A 291 35.65 4.86 -16.43
CA ASP A 291 37.06 4.53 -16.20
C ASP A 291 37.76 4.12 -17.50
N TYR A 292 37.09 3.36 -18.37
CA TYR A 292 37.60 2.99 -19.69
C TYR A 292 37.82 4.21 -20.59
N GLN A 293 36.87 5.15 -20.62
CA GLN A 293 36.97 6.35 -21.43
C GLN A 293 38.08 7.29 -20.94
N ASN A 294 38.18 7.51 -19.62
CA ASN A 294 39.23 8.36 -19.05
C ASN A 294 40.63 7.75 -19.24
N SER A 295 40.72 6.44 -19.42
CA SER A 295 41.99 5.73 -19.64
C SER A 295 42.43 5.68 -21.12
N TRP A 296 41.67 6.28 -22.04
CA TRP A 296 41.96 6.32 -23.49
C TRP A 296 42.09 4.95 -24.17
N HIS A 297 41.69 3.88 -23.50
CA HIS A 297 41.62 2.55 -24.11
C HIS A 297 40.30 2.40 -24.85
N SER A 298 40.37 2.09 -26.14
CA SER A 298 39.18 1.75 -26.92
C SER A 298 38.49 0.54 -26.30
N PHE A 299 37.27 0.73 -25.84
CA PHE A 299 36.49 -0.34 -25.24
C PHE A 299 35.97 -1.28 -26.34
N GLY A 300 36.48 -2.51 -26.37
CA GLY A 300 35.98 -3.59 -27.22
C GLY A 300 34.99 -4.49 -26.49
N ALA A 301 34.29 -5.35 -27.24
CA ALA A 301 33.34 -6.31 -26.66
C ALA A 301 34.00 -7.30 -25.68
N ALA A 302 35.29 -7.65 -25.90
CA ALA A 302 36.04 -8.53 -25.00
C ALA A 302 36.37 -7.85 -23.66
N ASP A 303 36.45 -6.52 -23.63
CA ASP A 303 36.77 -5.76 -22.42
C ASP A 303 35.60 -5.75 -21.43
N ALA A 304 34.37 -5.98 -21.90
CA ALA A 304 33.20 -6.16 -21.03
C ALA A 304 33.35 -7.33 -20.03
N PHE A 305 34.18 -8.34 -20.36
CA PHE A 305 34.42 -9.52 -19.54
C PHE A 305 35.66 -9.40 -18.65
N LYS A 306 36.54 -8.42 -18.87
CA LYS A 306 37.76 -8.24 -18.08
C LYS A 306 37.41 -7.65 -16.71
N ALA A 307 37.93 -8.28 -15.66
CA ALA A 307 37.88 -7.77 -14.30
C ALA A 307 39.25 -7.22 -13.91
N GLY A 308 39.30 -6.19 -13.06
CA GLY A 308 40.56 -5.68 -12.52
C GLY A 308 41.24 -4.58 -13.33
N TYR A 309 40.50 -3.91 -14.21
CA TYR A 309 40.98 -2.71 -14.89
C TYR A 309 41.23 -1.58 -13.87
N PRO A 310 42.32 -0.78 -13.98
CA PRO A 310 42.65 0.25 -13.00
C PRO A 310 41.46 1.22 -12.78
N GLY A 311 40.93 1.25 -11.56
CA GLY A 311 39.69 1.95 -11.21
C GLY A 311 38.73 1.09 -10.37
N ASN A 312 38.49 -0.17 -10.77
CA ASN A 312 37.59 -1.11 -10.08
C ASN A 312 38.11 -2.55 -10.08
N GLN A 313 38.70 -2.98 -8.96
CA GLN A 313 39.53 -4.20 -8.89
C GLN A 313 38.76 -5.54 -8.88
N LYS A 314 37.42 -5.56 -8.87
CA LYS A 314 36.66 -6.81 -8.62
C LYS A 314 35.50 -7.12 -9.57
N ILE A 315 34.96 -6.14 -10.29
CA ILE A 315 33.69 -6.30 -11.04
C ILE A 315 33.93 -6.01 -12.53
N SER A 316 33.51 -6.93 -13.39
CA SER A 316 33.44 -6.71 -14.84
C SER A 316 32.08 -6.13 -15.24
N LEU A 317 32.00 -5.46 -16.39
CA LEU A 317 30.74 -4.90 -16.89
C LEU A 317 29.70 -6.02 -17.12
N PHE A 318 30.12 -7.16 -17.67
CA PHE A 318 29.24 -8.32 -17.84
C PHE A 318 28.66 -8.80 -16.51
N PHE A 319 29.47 -8.86 -15.45
CA PHE A 319 28.98 -9.25 -14.12
C PHE A 319 27.95 -8.26 -13.59
N ALA A 320 28.13 -6.95 -13.81
CA ALA A 320 27.14 -5.94 -13.43
C ALA A 320 25.80 -6.14 -14.16
N LEU A 321 25.84 -6.36 -15.49
CA LEU A 321 24.64 -6.64 -16.28
C LEU A 321 23.95 -7.93 -15.83
N PHE A 322 24.72 -8.99 -15.57
CA PHE A 322 24.21 -10.26 -15.06
C PHE A 322 23.53 -10.09 -13.70
N MET A 323 24.16 -9.37 -12.77
CA MET A 323 23.59 -9.08 -11.46
C MET A 323 22.29 -8.26 -11.54
N MET A 324 22.21 -7.30 -12.47
CA MET A 324 20.96 -6.56 -12.71
C MET A 324 19.85 -7.46 -13.27
N THR A 325 20.17 -8.38 -14.20
CA THR A 325 19.17 -9.35 -14.68
C THR A 325 18.68 -10.29 -13.57
N CYS A 326 19.58 -10.74 -12.69
CA CYS A 326 19.22 -11.50 -11.50
C CYS A 326 18.35 -10.67 -10.55
N GLY A 327 18.64 -9.38 -10.39
CA GLY A 327 17.83 -8.45 -9.62
C GLY A 327 16.41 -8.31 -10.18
N THR A 328 16.25 -8.15 -11.48
CA THR A 328 14.92 -8.13 -12.13
C THR A 328 14.10 -9.38 -11.78
N LEU A 329 14.70 -10.57 -11.90
CA LEU A 329 14.03 -11.83 -11.57
C LEU A 329 13.67 -11.91 -10.08
N LEU A 330 14.58 -11.50 -9.20
CA LEU A 330 14.38 -11.48 -7.76
C LEU A 330 13.24 -10.53 -7.37
N TRP A 331 13.24 -9.29 -7.84
CA TRP A 331 12.21 -8.30 -7.51
C TRP A 331 10.84 -8.71 -8.06
N THR A 332 10.78 -9.29 -9.27
CA THR A 332 9.55 -9.85 -9.84
C THR A 332 9.01 -11.02 -9.02
N PHE A 333 9.89 -11.93 -8.57
CA PHE A 333 9.51 -13.04 -7.70
C PHE A 333 9.00 -12.54 -6.34
N LEU A 334 9.71 -11.61 -5.71
CA LEU A 334 9.32 -11.02 -4.43
C LEU A 334 7.99 -10.28 -4.54
N TRP A 335 7.78 -9.52 -5.61
CA TRP A 335 6.50 -8.90 -5.93
C TRP A 335 5.38 -9.93 -6.05
N PHE A 336 5.57 -10.98 -6.85
CA PHE A 336 4.57 -12.03 -7.04
C PHE A 336 4.26 -12.75 -5.72
N TYR A 337 5.27 -13.08 -4.93
CA TYR A 337 5.08 -13.74 -3.64
C TYR A 337 4.35 -12.84 -2.65
N LEU A 338 4.83 -11.60 -2.47
CA LEU A 338 4.30 -10.71 -1.43
C LEU A 338 2.92 -10.16 -1.78
N SER A 339 2.61 -9.92 -3.06
CA SER A 339 1.27 -9.53 -3.50
C SER A 339 0.20 -10.59 -3.22
N ASN A 340 0.59 -11.87 -3.15
CA ASN A 340 -0.32 -12.97 -2.81
C ASN A 340 -0.43 -13.21 -1.30
N VAL A 341 0.65 -13.01 -0.55
CA VAL A 341 0.68 -13.22 0.91
C VAL A 341 0.08 -12.01 1.65
N ARG A 342 0.38 -10.80 1.18
CA ARG A 342 -0.07 -9.53 1.76
C ARG A 342 -0.69 -8.62 0.66
N PRO A 343 -1.90 -8.93 0.19
CA PRO A 343 -2.54 -8.16 -0.87
C PRO A 343 -3.00 -6.74 -0.44
N GLY A 344 -3.11 -6.47 0.87
CA GLY A 344 -3.54 -5.18 1.42
C GLY A 344 -4.86 -5.29 2.19
N GLN A 345 -5.52 -4.15 2.46
CA GLN A 345 -6.75 -4.08 3.26
C GLN A 345 -7.94 -4.80 2.64
N TYR A 346 -8.08 -4.76 1.31
CA TYR A 346 -9.24 -5.29 0.60
C TYR A 346 -9.06 -6.73 0.07
N GLY A 347 -7.81 -7.21 -0.01
CA GLY A 347 -7.51 -8.52 -0.58
C GLY A 347 -7.44 -9.63 0.47
N THR A 348 -7.66 -10.88 0.06
CA THR A 348 -7.57 -12.03 0.97
C THR A 348 -6.16 -12.62 1.01
N PRO A 349 -5.47 -12.59 2.17
CA PRO A 349 -4.10 -13.10 2.26
C PRO A 349 -4.06 -14.61 2.08
N LYS A 350 -3.17 -15.09 1.21
CA LYS A 350 -2.85 -16.51 1.09
C LYS A 350 -1.86 -16.91 2.19
N PRO A 351 -1.86 -18.17 2.63
CA PRO A 351 -0.86 -18.64 3.58
C PRO A 351 0.54 -18.50 2.99
N TRP A 352 1.50 -18.06 3.79
CA TRP A 352 2.94 -18.08 3.54
C TRP A 352 3.48 -19.31 2.78
N THR A 353 3.01 -20.53 3.09
CA THR A 353 3.45 -21.76 2.41
C THR A 353 2.69 -22.10 1.12
N PHE A 354 1.92 -21.17 0.53
CA PHE A 354 1.02 -21.49 -0.60
C PHE A 354 1.75 -22.07 -1.80
N LEU A 355 3.00 -21.65 -2.07
CA LEU A 355 3.82 -22.18 -3.18
C LEU A 355 4.20 -23.66 -3.02
N PHE A 356 4.21 -24.18 -1.78
CA PHE A 356 4.57 -25.57 -1.49
C PHE A 356 3.34 -26.44 -1.19
N SER A 357 2.15 -25.84 -1.09
CA SER A 357 0.92 -26.59 -0.82
C SER A 357 0.39 -27.25 -2.09
N LYS A 358 0.32 -28.58 -2.10
CA LYS A 358 -0.32 -29.37 -3.18
C LYS A 358 -1.77 -28.95 -3.44
N GLN A 359 -2.46 -28.39 -2.43
CA GLN A 359 -3.82 -27.89 -2.56
C GLN A 359 -3.94 -26.65 -3.48
N TYR A 360 -2.86 -25.88 -3.65
CA TYR A 360 -2.85 -24.74 -4.57
C TYR A 360 -2.86 -25.19 -6.03
N TYR A 361 -2.01 -26.15 -6.38
CA TYR A 361 -1.90 -26.71 -7.74
C TYR A 361 -3.03 -27.68 -8.11
N GLN A 362 -3.78 -28.19 -7.13
CA GLN A 362 -4.91 -29.10 -7.34
C GLN A 362 -6.27 -28.39 -7.46
N LYS A 363 -6.31 -27.05 -7.36
CA LYS A 363 -7.53 -26.26 -7.63
C LYS A 363 -7.94 -26.41 -9.09
N GLY A 364 -8.85 -27.34 -9.32
CA GLY A 364 -9.32 -27.78 -10.63
C GLY A 364 -9.70 -29.26 -10.67
N LYS A 365 -9.26 -30.07 -9.68
CA LYS A 365 -9.55 -31.51 -9.60
C LYS A 365 -10.35 -31.95 -8.38
N ASN A 366 -10.91 -31.04 -7.59
CA ASN A 366 -12.00 -31.40 -6.70
C ASN A 366 -13.30 -31.47 -7.51
N LYS A 367 -13.37 -32.43 -8.44
CA LYS A 367 -14.63 -33.14 -8.65
C LYS A 367 -14.93 -33.76 -7.29
N VAL A 368 -15.74 -33.10 -6.48
CA VAL A 368 -16.56 -33.82 -5.51
C VAL A 368 -17.16 -34.95 -6.32
N LYS A 369 -16.83 -36.20 -5.98
CA LYS A 369 -17.35 -37.37 -6.68
C LYS A 369 -18.85 -37.13 -6.83
N GLN A 370 -19.31 -37.00 -8.08
CA GLN A 370 -20.69 -37.27 -8.43
C GLN A 370 -20.88 -38.74 -8.07
N THR A 371 -21.20 -39.03 -6.81
CA THR A 371 -21.82 -40.29 -6.48
C THR A 371 -23.24 -40.13 -7.00
N GLN A 372 -23.47 -40.69 -8.18
CA GLN A 372 -24.79 -41.06 -8.65
C GLN A 372 -25.38 -42.02 -7.60
N HIS A 373 -26.07 -41.45 -6.61
CA HIS A 373 -27.16 -42.11 -5.90
C HIS A 373 -28.23 -41.03 -5.76
N VAL A 374 -29.05 -40.93 -6.80
CA VAL A 374 -30.44 -40.51 -6.64
C VAL A 374 -31.11 -41.67 -5.92
N GLU A 375 -30.90 -41.74 -4.61
CA GLU A 375 -31.77 -42.48 -3.71
C GLU A 375 -32.26 -41.49 -2.67
N MET A 376 -33.57 -41.47 -2.53
CA MET A 376 -34.31 -40.67 -1.59
C MET A 376 -33.78 -40.92 -0.18
N ILE A 377 -32.84 -40.09 0.27
CA ILE A 377 -32.54 -39.98 1.68
C ILE A 377 -33.48 -38.90 2.21
N GLN A 378 -34.59 -39.39 2.72
CA GLN A 378 -35.38 -38.75 3.76
C GLN A 378 -34.40 -38.50 4.92
N GLU A 379 -33.71 -37.36 4.92
CA GLU A 379 -32.87 -36.97 6.04
C GLU A 379 -33.79 -36.65 7.21
N ASP A 380 -33.71 -37.50 8.23
CA ASP A 380 -34.34 -37.34 9.52
C ASP A 380 -34.19 -35.90 10.02
N SER A 381 -35.32 -35.24 10.13
CA SER A 381 -35.57 -33.92 10.67
C SER A 381 -35.32 -33.90 12.18
N ARG A 382 -34.05 -33.96 12.61
CA ARG A 382 -33.69 -33.77 14.01
C ARG A 382 -32.51 -32.81 14.11
N GLU A 383 -32.82 -31.63 14.65
CA GLU A 383 -31.93 -30.52 15.05
C GLU A 383 -31.65 -29.41 14.01
N SER A 384 -32.72 -28.77 13.55
CA SER A 384 -32.74 -27.35 13.11
C SER A 384 -33.93 -26.59 13.74
N ASP A 385 -34.38 -27.00 14.92
CA ASP A 385 -35.58 -26.48 15.59
C ASP A 385 -35.46 -25.04 16.14
N ARG A 386 -34.47 -24.27 15.69
CA ARG A 386 -34.26 -22.88 16.16
C ARG A 386 -34.55 -21.80 15.14
N ALA A 387 -34.49 -22.10 13.84
CA ALA A 387 -34.66 -21.09 12.82
C ALA A 387 -36.03 -21.20 12.13
N ALA A 388 -36.84 -20.15 12.20
CA ALA A 388 -38.09 -20.08 11.44
C ALA A 388 -37.74 -19.88 9.96
N ILE A 389 -37.98 -20.92 9.14
CA ILE A 389 -37.64 -20.93 7.72
C ILE A 389 -38.92 -21.13 6.91
N GLU A 390 -39.28 -20.14 6.10
CA GLU A 390 -40.32 -20.25 5.10
C GLU A 390 -39.78 -20.96 3.84
N ASN A 391 -40.50 -21.98 3.36
CA ASN A 391 -40.10 -22.75 2.19
C ASN A 391 -40.68 -22.15 0.90
N GLY A 392 -39.82 -21.55 0.07
CA GLY A 392 -40.16 -21.02 -1.25
C GLY A 392 -39.96 -22.04 -2.38
N ASP A 393 -40.41 -23.29 -2.22
CA ASP A 393 -40.08 -24.36 -3.20
C ASP A 393 -40.71 -24.19 -4.58
N HIS A 394 -41.75 -23.36 -4.69
CA HIS A 394 -42.38 -22.98 -5.96
C HIS A 394 -41.55 -21.97 -6.76
N LEU A 395 -40.48 -21.40 -6.20
CA LEU A 395 -39.66 -20.37 -6.83
C LEU A 395 -38.37 -20.95 -7.43
N GLU A 396 -37.97 -20.38 -8.58
CA GLU A 396 -36.70 -20.70 -9.23
C GLU A 396 -35.52 -20.19 -8.38
N LYS A 397 -34.60 -21.10 -8.02
CA LYS A 397 -33.45 -20.83 -7.13
C LYS A 397 -32.23 -20.48 -7.98
N VAL A 398 -31.75 -19.23 -7.89
CA VAL A 398 -30.55 -18.75 -8.61
C VAL A 398 -29.29 -19.04 -7.81
N VAL A 399 -29.32 -18.82 -6.49
CA VAL A 399 -28.20 -19.14 -5.59
C VAL A 399 -28.65 -20.12 -4.53
N LYS A 400 -27.89 -21.19 -4.36
CA LYS A 400 -28.08 -22.18 -3.29
C LYS A 400 -26.82 -22.30 -2.46
N ILE A 401 -26.91 -21.91 -1.20
CA ILE A 401 -25.87 -22.05 -0.20
C ILE A 401 -26.22 -23.23 0.70
N SER A 402 -25.29 -24.17 0.89
CA SER A 402 -25.50 -25.36 1.70
C SER A 402 -24.35 -25.59 2.65
N ASN A 403 -24.66 -25.58 3.95
CA ASN A 403 -23.74 -25.87 5.06
C ASN A 403 -22.43 -25.08 4.99
N LEU A 404 -22.53 -23.79 4.63
CA LEU A 404 -21.38 -22.92 4.43
C LEU A 404 -20.71 -22.62 5.77
N ASN A 405 -19.39 -22.85 5.82
CA ASN A 405 -18.57 -22.48 6.97
C ASN A 405 -17.39 -21.64 6.53
N LYS A 406 -17.08 -20.63 7.34
CA LYS A 406 -15.87 -19.82 7.20
C LYS A 406 -15.18 -19.61 8.54
N ILE A 407 -13.93 -20.05 8.59
CA ILE A 407 -13.05 -19.92 9.74
C ILE A 407 -11.83 -19.11 9.33
N PHE A 408 -11.56 -18.03 10.05
CA PHE A 408 -10.32 -17.26 9.94
C PHE A 408 -9.38 -17.67 11.06
N LYS A 409 -8.17 -18.09 10.69
CA LYS A 409 -7.08 -18.39 11.62
C LYS A 409 -6.13 -17.20 11.64
N SER A 410 -5.95 -16.59 12.80
CA SER A 410 -5.00 -15.51 13.06
C SER A 410 -3.99 -15.94 14.13
N SER A 411 -2.86 -15.24 14.24
CA SER A 411 -1.92 -15.40 15.35
C SER A 411 -2.57 -15.14 16.71
N SER A 412 -3.61 -14.31 16.74
CA SER A 412 -4.41 -13.96 17.93
C SER A 412 -5.54 -14.95 18.25
N GLY A 413 -5.76 -15.99 17.44
CA GLY A 413 -6.79 -17.00 17.66
C GLY A 413 -7.57 -17.41 16.41
N THR A 414 -8.54 -18.30 16.60
CA THR A 414 -9.43 -18.78 15.54
C THR A 414 -10.80 -18.13 15.69
N ARG A 415 -11.26 -17.39 14.66
CA ARG A 415 -12.58 -16.77 14.62
C ARG A 415 -13.45 -17.46 13.57
N VAL A 416 -14.58 -18.02 14.02
CA VAL A 416 -15.63 -18.52 13.13
C VAL A 416 -16.45 -17.32 12.68
N ALA A 417 -16.48 -17.04 11.37
CA ALA A 417 -17.21 -15.91 10.81
C ALA A 417 -18.56 -16.32 10.23
N VAL A 418 -18.68 -17.55 9.73
CA VAL A 418 -19.93 -18.14 9.24
C VAL A 418 -19.96 -19.59 9.70
N ARG A 419 -21.08 -20.02 10.32
CA ARG A 419 -21.28 -21.37 10.84
C ARG A 419 -22.55 -21.97 10.25
N ASN A 420 -22.38 -23.07 9.53
CA ASN A 420 -23.43 -23.89 8.93
C ASN A 420 -24.54 -23.10 8.21
N LEU A 421 -24.18 -22.06 7.46
CA LEU A 421 -25.15 -21.21 6.78
C LEU A 421 -25.74 -21.94 5.56
N SER A 422 -27.06 -22.08 5.54
CA SER A 422 -27.83 -22.60 4.40
C SER A 422 -28.89 -21.58 4.01
N LEU A 423 -28.81 -21.07 2.78
CA LEU A 423 -29.64 -19.97 2.28
C LEU A 423 -29.98 -20.17 0.80
N ARG A 424 -31.15 -19.70 0.38
CA ARG A 424 -31.62 -19.77 -1.01
C ARG A 424 -31.98 -18.37 -1.49
N ILE A 425 -31.56 -18.03 -2.71
CA ILE A 425 -31.87 -16.74 -3.34
C ILE A 425 -32.67 -17.03 -4.61
N TYR A 426 -33.83 -16.38 -4.72
CA TYR A 426 -34.81 -16.65 -5.76
C TYR A 426 -34.72 -15.64 -6.90
N LYS A 427 -35.02 -16.11 -8.11
CA LYS A 427 -34.95 -15.31 -9.33
C LYS A 427 -35.85 -14.08 -9.31
N ASN A 428 -35.33 -12.94 -9.77
CA ASN A 428 -36.07 -11.66 -9.89
C ASN A 428 -36.72 -11.20 -8.58
N ARG A 429 -36.04 -11.49 -7.47
CA ARG A 429 -36.43 -11.09 -6.11
C ARG A 429 -35.26 -10.42 -5.42
N ILE A 430 -35.59 -9.57 -4.45
CA ILE A 430 -34.61 -8.98 -3.55
C ILE A 430 -34.58 -9.83 -2.28
N THR A 431 -33.41 -10.41 -1.99
CA THR A 431 -33.13 -11.07 -0.72
C THR A 431 -32.30 -10.14 0.15
N ALA A 432 -32.83 -9.72 1.30
CA ALA A 432 -32.15 -8.87 2.26
C ALA A 432 -31.50 -9.73 3.37
N LEU A 433 -30.17 -9.69 3.46
CA LEU A 433 -29.42 -10.29 4.55
C LEU A 433 -29.24 -9.25 5.66
N LEU A 434 -30.07 -9.38 6.70
CA LEU A 434 -30.16 -8.50 7.86
C LEU A 434 -29.33 -9.05 9.03
N GLY A 435 -28.69 -8.18 9.80
CA GLY A 435 -28.00 -8.56 11.02
C GLY A 435 -27.13 -7.44 11.57
N HIS A 436 -26.62 -7.58 12.80
CA HIS A 436 -25.72 -6.59 13.39
C HIS A 436 -24.34 -6.56 12.71
N ASN A 437 -23.53 -5.56 13.04
CA ASN A 437 -22.15 -5.48 12.57
C ASN A 437 -21.33 -6.65 13.16
N GLY A 438 -20.61 -7.36 12.30
CA GLY A 438 -19.86 -8.55 12.70
C GLY A 438 -20.64 -9.88 12.69
N ALA A 439 -21.91 -9.89 12.28
CA ALA A 439 -22.71 -11.11 12.16
C ALA A 439 -22.25 -12.08 11.04
N GLY A 440 -21.37 -11.65 10.13
CA GLY A 440 -20.85 -12.47 9.03
C GLY A 440 -21.36 -12.12 7.62
N LYS A 441 -22.25 -11.11 7.50
CA LYS A 441 -22.87 -10.62 6.26
C LYS A 441 -21.91 -10.42 5.08
N THR A 442 -20.97 -9.47 5.22
CA THR A 442 -19.95 -9.16 4.20
C THR A 442 -19.04 -10.35 3.92
N THR A 443 -18.77 -11.20 4.93
CA THR A 443 -17.98 -12.43 4.73
C THR A 443 -18.72 -13.40 3.81
N THR A 444 -20.03 -13.58 4.00
CA THR A 444 -20.86 -14.41 3.12
C THR A 444 -20.85 -13.87 1.69
N MET A 445 -21.03 -12.57 1.48
CA MET A 445 -20.95 -11.94 0.15
C MET A 445 -19.59 -12.13 -0.52
N ASN A 446 -18.50 -11.96 0.24
CA ASN A 446 -17.15 -12.15 -0.28
C ASN A 446 -16.86 -13.60 -0.68
N ILE A 447 -17.53 -14.56 -0.05
CA ILE A 447 -17.43 -15.96 -0.44
C ILE A 447 -18.26 -16.24 -1.71
N ILE A 448 -19.48 -15.70 -1.81
CA ILE A 448 -20.32 -15.86 -3.01
C ILE A 448 -19.61 -15.27 -4.25
N THR A 449 -19.07 -14.06 -4.15
CA THR A 449 -18.28 -13.41 -5.23
C THR A 449 -16.92 -14.10 -5.51
N GLY A 450 -16.50 -14.99 -4.62
CA GLY A 450 -15.23 -15.71 -4.70
C GLY A 450 -13.98 -14.88 -4.37
N MET A 451 -14.14 -13.68 -3.79
CA MET A 451 -13.02 -12.91 -3.22
C MET A 451 -12.38 -13.65 -2.05
N THR A 452 -13.20 -14.36 -1.26
CA THR A 452 -12.78 -15.15 -0.12
C THR A 452 -13.06 -16.63 -0.36
N PRO A 453 -12.06 -17.53 -0.22
CA PRO A 453 -12.34 -18.97 -0.32
C PRO A 453 -13.15 -19.44 0.90
N ARG A 454 -14.15 -20.30 0.68
CA ARG A 454 -14.89 -21.00 1.74
C ARG A 454 -14.01 -22.01 2.48
N THR A 455 -14.30 -22.28 3.76
CA THR A 455 -13.63 -23.34 4.53
C THR A 455 -14.27 -24.70 4.29
N SER A 456 -15.60 -24.78 4.32
CA SER A 456 -16.39 -25.93 3.90
C SER A 456 -17.79 -25.49 3.44
N GLY A 457 -18.59 -26.44 2.94
CA GLY A 457 -19.90 -26.17 2.35
C GLY A 457 -19.87 -25.97 0.85
N ARG A 458 -21.03 -25.68 0.26
CA ARG A 458 -21.26 -25.58 -1.18
C ARG A 458 -22.05 -24.33 -1.53
N ILE A 459 -21.71 -23.70 -2.66
CA ILE A 459 -22.42 -22.53 -3.18
C ILE A 459 -22.62 -22.75 -4.67
N GLU A 460 -23.86 -22.98 -5.08
CA GLU A 460 -24.22 -23.09 -6.49
C GLU A 460 -24.88 -21.79 -6.96
N VAL A 461 -24.40 -21.23 -8.07
CA VAL A 461 -25.02 -20.10 -8.80
C VAL A 461 -25.41 -20.60 -10.18
N ASP A 462 -26.71 -20.59 -10.52
CA ASP A 462 -27.25 -21.19 -11.76
C ASP A 462 -26.73 -22.65 -11.99
N GLY A 463 -26.56 -23.42 -10.91
CA GLY A 463 -26.06 -24.80 -10.94
C GLY A 463 -24.54 -24.97 -11.01
N GLU A 464 -23.78 -23.88 -11.10
CA GLU A 464 -22.31 -23.89 -11.10
C GLU A 464 -21.76 -23.61 -9.69
N ASP A 465 -20.83 -24.46 -9.22
CA ASP A 465 -20.24 -24.37 -7.87
C ASP A 465 -18.86 -23.67 -7.88
N ASN A 466 -18.24 -23.56 -9.05
CA ASN A 466 -16.94 -22.92 -9.20
C ASN A 466 -17.10 -21.40 -9.44
N ALA A 467 -16.65 -20.61 -8.46
CA ALA A 467 -16.67 -19.15 -8.54
C ALA A 467 -16.00 -18.58 -9.79
N SER A 468 -14.95 -19.21 -10.32
CA SER A 468 -14.31 -18.73 -11.55
C SER A 468 -15.21 -18.78 -12.79
N ASN A 469 -16.21 -19.66 -12.81
CA ASN A 469 -17.09 -19.87 -13.95
C ASN A 469 -18.33 -18.96 -13.87
N TYR A 470 -18.91 -18.78 -12.68
CA TYR A 470 -20.11 -17.96 -12.53
C TYR A 470 -19.83 -16.48 -12.23
N ARG A 471 -18.61 -16.10 -11.85
CA ARG A 471 -18.27 -14.72 -11.42
C ARG A 471 -18.59 -13.64 -12.45
N GLN A 472 -18.48 -13.94 -13.75
CA GLN A 472 -18.85 -13.00 -14.81
C GLN A 472 -20.34 -12.64 -14.78
N GLN A 473 -21.19 -13.52 -14.25
CA GLN A 473 -22.63 -13.32 -14.13
C GLN A 473 -23.00 -12.46 -12.90
N ILE A 474 -22.03 -12.14 -12.04
CA ILE A 474 -22.22 -11.39 -10.80
C ILE A 474 -21.85 -9.92 -11.01
N GLY A 475 -22.80 -9.05 -10.68
CA GLY A 475 -22.60 -7.64 -10.41
C GLY A 475 -22.30 -7.45 -8.92
N PHE A 476 -21.23 -6.75 -8.57
CA PHE A 476 -20.89 -6.49 -7.18
C PHE A 476 -20.80 -4.99 -6.93
N CYS A 477 -21.45 -4.51 -5.87
CA CYS A 477 -21.32 -3.16 -5.36
C CYS A 477 -20.80 -3.23 -3.91
N PRO A 478 -19.51 -2.89 -3.67
CA PRO A 478 -18.93 -2.91 -2.33
C PRO A 478 -19.52 -1.82 -1.42
N GLN A 479 -19.28 -1.89 -0.11
CA GLN A 479 -19.73 -0.86 0.85
C GLN A 479 -19.11 0.52 0.58
N HIS A 480 -17.83 0.58 0.23
CA HIS A 480 -17.16 1.83 -0.15
C HIS A 480 -17.34 2.08 -1.66
N ASN A 481 -17.36 3.35 -2.07
CA ASN A 481 -17.49 3.70 -3.48
C ASN A 481 -16.15 3.49 -4.21
N VAL A 482 -16.11 2.51 -5.12
CA VAL A 482 -14.95 2.18 -5.94
C VAL A 482 -15.12 2.84 -7.31
N ALA A 483 -14.30 3.85 -7.61
CA ALA A 483 -14.38 4.64 -8.84
C ALA A 483 -12.99 5.09 -9.32
N LEU A 484 -12.79 5.14 -10.64
CA LEU A 484 -11.58 5.70 -11.26
C LEU A 484 -11.73 7.22 -11.41
N GLY A 485 -11.22 7.98 -10.44
CA GLY A 485 -11.48 9.43 -10.31
C GLY A 485 -11.12 10.29 -11.53
N TYR A 486 -10.26 9.80 -12.42
CA TYR A 486 -9.79 10.49 -13.63
C TYR A 486 -10.63 10.22 -14.89
N MET A 487 -11.61 9.30 -14.84
CA MET A 487 -12.54 9.04 -15.94
C MET A 487 -13.83 9.85 -15.76
N ASN A 488 -14.64 9.96 -16.82
CA ASN A 488 -16.05 10.38 -16.69
C ASN A 488 -16.98 9.18 -16.45
N CYS A 489 -18.27 9.43 -16.16
CA CYS A 489 -19.23 8.36 -15.87
C CYS A 489 -19.39 7.37 -17.03
N ARG A 490 -19.48 7.89 -18.26
CA ARG A 490 -19.69 7.09 -19.46
C ARG A 490 -18.48 6.20 -19.77
N GLU A 491 -17.28 6.78 -19.83
CA GLU A 491 -16.01 6.10 -20.02
C GLU A 491 -15.80 4.99 -18.99
N HIS A 492 -16.15 5.27 -17.72
CA HIS A 492 -16.03 4.28 -16.66
C HIS A 492 -16.91 3.06 -16.92
N LEU A 493 -18.17 3.25 -17.31
CA LEU A 493 -19.08 2.15 -17.64
C LEU A 493 -18.64 1.41 -18.92
N VAL A 494 -18.21 2.14 -19.94
CA VAL A 494 -17.68 1.55 -21.18
C VAL A 494 -16.44 0.69 -20.89
N PHE A 495 -15.54 1.18 -20.04
CA PHE A 495 -14.35 0.44 -19.61
C PHE A 495 -14.71 -0.88 -18.93
N PHE A 496 -15.60 -0.86 -17.93
CA PHE A 496 -16.04 -2.09 -17.26
C PHE A 496 -16.87 -3.01 -18.16
N GLY A 497 -17.64 -2.45 -19.08
CA GLY A 497 -18.37 -3.20 -20.09
C GLY A 497 -17.45 -3.96 -21.04
N ALA A 498 -16.40 -3.30 -21.53
CA ALA A 498 -15.37 -3.92 -22.36
C ALA A 498 -14.59 -5.00 -21.59
N LEU A 499 -14.26 -4.77 -20.31
CA LEU A 499 -13.63 -5.78 -19.45
C LEU A 499 -14.48 -7.04 -19.28
N ARG A 500 -15.82 -6.90 -19.30
CA ARG A 500 -16.77 -8.01 -19.25
C ARG A 500 -17.02 -8.67 -20.62
N GLY A 501 -16.30 -8.25 -21.66
CA GLY A 501 -16.30 -8.88 -22.98
C GLY A 501 -17.26 -8.26 -24.00
N MET A 502 -17.84 -7.10 -23.72
CA MET A 502 -18.67 -6.37 -24.69
C MET A 502 -17.82 -5.64 -25.71
N SER A 503 -18.34 -5.47 -26.93
CA SER A 503 -17.71 -4.56 -27.89
C SER A 503 -17.88 -3.11 -27.44
N ILE A 504 -16.96 -2.21 -27.81
CA ILE A 504 -17.04 -0.79 -27.44
C ILE A 504 -18.40 -0.17 -27.81
N PRO A 505 -18.95 -0.35 -29.04
CA PRO A 505 -20.24 0.23 -29.39
C PRO A 505 -21.42 -0.34 -28.60
N GLU A 506 -21.36 -1.60 -28.18
CA GLU A 506 -22.38 -2.20 -27.33
C GLU A 506 -22.28 -1.66 -25.90
N ALA A 507 -21.07 -1.56 -25.37
CA ALA A 507 -20.80 -1.02 -24.04
C ALA A 507 -21.22 0.45 -23.93
N GLU A 508 -21.04 1.23 -24.99
CA GLU A 508 -21.51 2.62 -25.10
C GLU A 508 -23.02 2.74 -25.00
N ARG A 509 -23.76 1.95 -25.79
CA ARG A 509 -25.24 1.94 -25.72
C ARG A 509 -25.74 1.48 -24.35
N GLU A 510 -25.16 0.41 -23.82
CA GLU A 510 -25.55 -0.12 -22.51
C GLU A 510 -25.20 0.86 -21.37
N ALA A 511 -24.09 1.61 -21.49
CA ALA A 511 -23.74 2.65 -20.54
C ALA A 511 -24.79 3.78 -20.52
N ASP A 512 -25.22 4.27 -21.69
CA ASP A 512 -26.23 5.32 -21.79
C ASP A 512 -27.58 4.87 -21.19
N ASP A 513 -28.02 3.65 -21.51
CA ASP A 513 -29.24 3.04 -20.94
C ASP A 513 -29.16 2.89 -19.41
N ILE A 514 -28.00 2.47 -18.87
CA ILE A 514 -27.82 2.29 -17.43
C ILE A 514 -27.77 3.64 -16.71
N LEU A 515 -27.10 4.65 -17.28
CA LEU A 515 -27.05 6.00 -16.71
C LEU A 515 -28.45 6.60 -16.58
N GLU A 516 -29.35 6.31 -17.53
CA GLU A 516 -30.76 6.68 -17.42
C GLU A 516 -31.45 5.93 -16.28
N LYS A 517 -31.27 4.61 -16.18
CA LYS A 517 -31.86 3.79 -15.10
C LYS A 517 -31.42 4.23 -13.70
N VAL A 518 -30.19 4.73 -13.54
CA VAL A 518 -29.66 5.21 -12.26
C VAL A 518 -29.80 6.72 -12.07
N ASN A 519 -30.57 7.42 -12.90
CA ASN A 519 -30.77 8.88 -12.82
C ASN A 519 -29.44 9.66 -12.78
N LEU A 520 -28.52 9.37 -13.70
CA LEU A 520 -27.20 10.02 -13.81
C LEU A 520 -26.87 10.52 -15.24
N SER A 521 -27.84 10.49 -16.17
CA SER A 521 -27.64 10.91 -17.58
C SER A 521 -27.13 12.34 -17.72
N ASP A 522 -27.62 13.28 -16.89
CA ASP A 522 -27.22 14.70 -16.91
C ASP A 522 -25.74 14.92 -16.55
N LYS A 523 -25.09 13.91 -15.98
CA LYS A 523 -23.70 13.91 -15.52
C LYS A 523 -22.87 12.80 -16.17
N SER A 524 -23.34 12.27 -17.29
CA SER A 524 -22.65 11.26 -18.10
C SER A 524 -21.19 11.64 -18.42
N ASP A 525 -20.96 12.88 -18.82
CA ASP A 525 -19.64 13.41 -19.20
C ASP A 525 -18.87 14.09 -18.04
N GLU A 526 -19.42 14.08 -16.83
CA GLU A 526 -18.77 14.66 -15.65
C GLU A 526 -17.66 13.74 -15.11
N VAL A 527 -16.52 14.32 -14.75
CA VAL A 527 -15.39 13.60 -14.14
C VAL A 527 -15.79 13.06 -12.75
N LEU A 528 -15.45 11.80 -12.48
CA LEU A 528 -15.89 11.10 -11.27
C LEU A 528 -15.43 11.76 -9.97
N ALA A 529 -14.30 12.47 -9.98
CA ALA A 529 -13.83 13.25 -8.84
C ALA A 529 -14.87 14.28 -8.35
N ASN A 530 -15.60 14.92 -9.27
CA ASN A 530 -16.54 16.02 -9.00
C ASN A 530 -17.93 15.56 -8.51
N LEU A 531 -18.23 14.26 -8.58
CA LEU A 531 -19.52 13.73 -8.15
C LEU A 531 -19.69 13.77 -6.62
N SER A 532 -20.91 14.03 -6.17
CA SER A 532 -21.30 13.90 -4.76
C SER A 532 -21.23 12.44 -4.29
N GLY A 533 -21.23 12.21 -2.97
CA GLY A 533 -21.20 10.85 -2.41
C GLY A 533 -22.36 9.96 -2.90
N GLY A 534 -23.58 10.51 -2.94
CA GLY A 534 -24.76 9.82 -3.47
C GLY A 534 -24.67 9.53 -4.97
N MET A 535 -24.16 10.47 -5.76
CA MET A 535 -23.93 10.26 -7.20
C MET A 535 -22.87 9.18 -7.47
N LYS A 536 -21.78 9.18 -6.69
CA LYS A 536 -20.76 8.11 -6.73
C LYS A 536 -21.37 6.75 -6.38
N ARG A 537 -22.34 6.71 -5.44
CA ARG A 537 -23.05 5.46 -5.11
C ARG A 537 -23.91 4.98 -6.28
N ARG A 538 -24.67 5.87 -6.93
CA ARG A 538 -25.48 5.53 -8.11
C ARG A 538 -24.60 5.00 -9.25
N LEU A 539 -23.42 5.58 -9.45
CA LEU A 539 -22.45 5.04 -10.40
C LEU A 539 -21.90 3.67 -9.99
N CYS A 540 -21.59 3.44 -8.72
CA CYS A 540 -21.15 2.12 -8.24
C CYS A 540 -22.23 1.06 -8.50
N LEU A 541 -23.51 1.42 -8.33
CA LEU A 541 -24.63 0.56 -8.68
C LEU A 541 -24.70 0.32 -10.20
N ALA A 542 -24.56 1.37 -11.02
CA ALA A 542 -24.45 1.25 -12.49
C ALA A 542 -23.33 0.29 -12.91
N ASN A 543 -22.17 0.36 -12.25
CA ASN A 543 -21.02 -0.50 -12.51
C ASN A 543 -21.26 -1.97 -12.12
N ALA A 544 -22.16 -2.23 -11.17
CA ALA A 544 -22.57 -3.60 -10.87
C ALA A 544 -23.51 -4.17 -11.95
N ILE A 545 -24.28 -3.31 -12.63
CA ILE A 545 -25.29 -3.71 -13.61
C ILE A 545 -24.68 -3.97 -15.00
N ILE A 546 -23.70 -3.16 -15.40
CA ILE A 546 -23.06 -3.22 -16.73
C ILE A 546 -22.52 -4.63 -17.05
N GLY A 547 -22.73 -5.08 -18.29
CA GLY A 547 -22.29 -6.40 -18.76
C GLY A 547 -23.32 -7.51 -18.52
N ARG A 548 -24.62 -7.15 -18.51
CA ARG A 548 -25.77 -8.08 -18.41
C ARG A 548 -25.66 -9.06 -17.24
N THR A 549 -25.31 -8.56 -16.06
CA THR A 549 -25.20 -9.37 -14.84
C THR A 549 -26.58 -9.86 -14.39
N LYS A 550 -26.71 -11.15 -14.06
CA LYS A 550 -27.99 -11.74 -13.61
C LYS A 550 -28.20 -11.59 -12.10
N LEU A 551 -27.11 -11.69 -11.34
CA LEU A 551 -27.10 -11.63 -9.89
C LEU A 551 -26.35 -10.37 -9.44
N LEU A 552 -27.06 -9.46 -8.77
CA LEU A 552 -26.50 -8.27 -8.16
C LEU A 552 -26.28 -8.52 -6.67
N ILE A 553 -25.06 -8.31 -6.19
CA ILE A 553 -24.68 -8.42 -4.77
C ILE A 553 -24.27 -7.03 -4.30
N LEU A 554 -25.03 -6.46 -3.37
CA LEU A 554 -24.91 -5.07 -2.92
C LEU A 554 -24.60 -5.04 -1.43
N ASP A 555 -23.36 -4.69 -1.06
CA ASP A 555 -22.94 -4.63 0.33
C ASP A 555 -23.29 -3.25 0.92
N GLU A 556 -24.28 -3.21 1.81
CA GLU A 556 -24.79 -2.00 2.50
C GLU A 556 -24.95 -0.76 1.58
N PRO A 557 -25.83 -0.81 0.57
CA PRO A 557 -25.88 0.19 -0.50
C PRO A 557 -26.33 1.59 -0.11
N THR A 558 -26.95 1.75 1.05
CA THR A 558 -27.47 3.02 1.54
C THR A 558 -26.72 3.57 2.74
N SER A 559 -25.66 2.89 3.18
CA SER A 559 -24.85 3.30 4.32
C SER A 559 -24.12 4.61 4.04
N GLY A 560 -24.22 5.58 4.95
CA GLY A 560 -23.57 6.89 4.83
C GLY A 560 -24.21 7.87 3.83
N LEU A 561 -25.41 7.56 3.30
CA LEU A 561 -26.18 8.44 2.44
C LEU A 561 -27.23 9.26 3.21
N ASP A 562 -27.57 10.43 2.69
CA ASP A 562 -28.69 11.23 3.17
C ASP A 562 -30.05 10.55 2.88
N PRO A 563 -31.12 10.87 3.62
CA PRO A 563 -32.43 10.21 3.46
C PRO A 563 -33.03 10.27 2.05
N GLU A 564 -32.79 11.34 1.30
CA GLU A 564 -33.30 11.51 -0.07
C GLU A 564 -32.56 10.57 -1.03
N SER A 565 -31.23 10.59 -1.02
CA SER A 565 -30.40 9.67 -1.81
C SER A 565 -30.67 8.19 -1.49
N ARG A 566 -31.02 7.84 -0.24
CA ARG A 566 -31.40 6.48 0.13
C ARG A 566 -32.69 6.04 -0.57
N ARG A 567 -33.72 6.90 -0.58
CA ARG A 567 -34.98 6.62 -1.27
C ARG A 567 -34.78 6.49 -2.78
N ASP A 568 -33.96 7.34 -3.38
CA ASP A 568 -33.61 7.22 -4.80
C ASP A 568 -33.01 5.84 -5.12
N ILE A 569 -32.06 5.37 -4.29
CA ILE A 569 -31.46 4.04 -4.46
C ILE A 569 -32.51 2.95 -4.29
N TRP A 570 -33.41 3.06 -3.31
CA TRP A 570 -34.49 2.09 -3.11
C TRP A 570 -35.38 1.97 -4.35
N ASP A 571 -35.79 3.10 -4.92
CA ASP A 571 -36.62 3.14 -6.14
C ASP A 571 -35.88 2.56 -7.36
N ILE A 572 -34.57 2.76 -7.45
CA ILE A 572 -33.74 2.13 -8.49
C ILE A 572 -33.70 0.61 -8.29
N LEU A 573 -33.46 0.12 -7.07
CA LEU A 573 -33.40 -1.33 -6.78
C LEU A 573 -34.74 -2.04 -7.03
N LEU A 574 -35.85 -1.41 -6.66
CA LEU A 574 -37.19 -1.93 -6.93
C LEU A 574 -37.49 -1.99 -8.44
N ARG A 575 -36.98 -1.04 -9.24
CA ARG A 575 -37.05 -1.10 -10.71
C ARG A 575 -36.19 -2.23 -11.28
N LEU A 576 -34.94 -2.36 -10.81
CA LEU A 576 -33.98 -3.36 -11.29
C LEU A 576 -34.38 -4.81 -10.98
N LYS A 577 -35.09 -5.05 -9.87
CA LYS A 577 -35.59 -6.36 -9.47
C LYS A 577 -36.38 -7.10 -10.56
N LYS A 578 -37.02 -6.37 -11.50
CA LYS A 578 -37.78 -6.98 -12.61
C LYS A 578 -36.90 -7.87 -13.50
N ASP A 579 -35.66 -7.45 -13.71
CA ASP A 579 -34.71 -8.08 -14.64
C ASP A 579 -33.53 -8.77 -13.92
N HIS A 580 -33.30 -8.42 -12.64
CA HIS A 580 -32.16 -8.87 -11.88
C HIS A 580 -32.55 -9.56 -10.56
N THR A 581 -31.77 -10.57 -10.18
CA THR A 581 -31.83 -11.15 -8.84
C THR A 581 -30.89 -10.38 -7.93
N ILE A 582 -31.37 -9.87 -6.78
CA ILE A 582 -30.60 -8.96 -5.94
C ILE A 582 -30.41 -9.56 -4.56
N LEU A 583 -29.16 -9.62 -4.10
CA LEU A 583 -28.78 -9.88 -2.71
C LEU A 583 -28.26 -8.58 -2.11
N ILE A 584 -28.97 -8.05 -1.13
CA ILE A 584 -28.58 -6.84 -0.39
C ILE A 584 -28.21 -7.22 1.04
N THR A 585 -27.16 -6.63 1.59
CA THR A 585 -26.91 -6.65 3.04
C THR A 585 -27.30 -5.31 3.62
N THR A 586 -27.91 -5.35 4.78
CA THR A 586 -28.23 -4.13 5.52
C THR A 586 -28.23 -4.42 7.01
N HIS A 587 -28.05 -3.37 7.79
CA HIS A 587 -28.33 -3.36 9.22
C HIS A 587 -29.55 -2.48 9.55
N PHE A 588 -30.17 -1.84 8.55
CA PHE A 588 -31.39 -1.06 8.71
C PHE A 588 -32.62 -1.94 8.47
N MET A 589 -33.43 -2.11 9.52
CA MET A 589 -34.64 -2.92 9.47
C MET A 589 -35.66 -2.34 8.47
N GLU A 590 -35.81 -1.02 8.42
CA GLU A 590 -36.71 -0.35 7.46
C GLU A 590 -36.34 -0.66 6.00
N GLU A 591 -35.04 -0.68 5.68
CA GLU A 591 -34.56 -1.00 4.33
C GLU A 591 -34.90 -2.45 3.95
N ALA A 592 -34.70 -3.38 4.87
CA ALA A 592 -35.04 -4.78 4.65
C ALA A 592 -36.57 -4.97 4.49
N ASP A 593 -37.39 -4.20 5.20
CA ASP A 593 -38.85 -4.28 5.13
C ASP A 593 -39.40 -3.72 3.82
N VAL A 594 -38.83 -2.62 3.33
CA VAL A 594 -39.26 -1.97 2.09
C VAL A 594 -38.75 -2.71 0.85
N LEU A 595 -37.49 -3.16 0.86
CA LEU A 595 -36.86 -3.76 -0.32
C LEU A 595 -36.98 -5.28 -0.37
N GLY A 596 -36.91 -5.96 0.78
CA GLY A 596 -36.76 -7.41 0.84
C GLY A 596 -38.06 -8.15 0.54
N ASP A 597 -38.11 -8.87 -0.58
CA ASP A 597 -39.12 -9.93 -0.75
C ASP A 597 -38.89 -11.06 0.26
N TRP A 598 -37.62 -11.38 0.47
CA TRP A 598 -37.14 -12.40 1.38
C TRP A 598 -36.11 -11.77 2.31
N ILE A 599 -36.23 -12.04 3.61
CA ILE A 599 -35.34 -11.51 4.62
C ILE A 599 -34.67 -12.69 5.32
N ALA A 600 -33.34 -12.65 5.38
CA ALA A 600 -32.51 -13.59 6.10
C ALA A 600 -31.91 -12.86 7.30
N ILE A 601 -32.27 -13.25 8.52
CA ILE A 601 -31.73 -12.69 9.75
C ILE A 601 -30.53 -13.52 10.19
N MET A 602 -29.36 -12.87 10.31
CA MET A 602 -28.09 -13.49 10.65
C MET A 602 -27.55 -12.92 11.97
N GLU A 603 -27.13 -13.81 12.87
CA GLU A 603 -26.53 -13.47 14.16
C GLU A 603 -25.36 -14.42 14.43
N ASN A 604 -24.23 -13.91 14.92
CA ASN A 604 -23.06 -14.71 15.30
C ASN A 604 -22.57 -15.74 14.24
N GLY A 605 -22.77 -15.45 12.95
CA GLY A 605 -22.36 -16.35 11.87
C GLY A 605 -23.41 -17.36 11.42
N GLU A 606 -24.57 -17.42 12.08
CA GLU A 606 -25.64 -18.40 11.86
C GLU A 606 -26.91 -17.72 11.31
N LEU A 607 -27.73 -18.49 10.60
CA LEU A 607 -29.05 -18.05 10.14
C LEU A 607 -30.07 -18.28 11.25
N ILE A 608 -30.71 -17.22 11.73
CA ILE A 608 -31.71 -17.27 12.80
C ILE A 608 -33.12 -17.36 12.23
N ALA A 609 -33.40 -16.65 11.14
CA ALA A 609 -34.71 -16.69 10.51
C ALA A 609 -34.60 -16.41 9.01
N PHE A 610 -35.51 -16.99 8.22
CA PHE A 610 -35.58 -16.77 6.78
C PHE A 610 -37.02 -16.82 6.29
N GLY A 611 -37.49 -15.76 5.65
CA GLY A 611 -38.83 -15.73 5.08
C GLY A 611 -39.24 -14.35 4.61
N THR A 612 -40.48 -14.22 4.17
CA THR A 612 -41.10 -12.94 3.83
C THR A 612 -41.27 -12.08 5.09
N SER A 613 -41.32 -10.75 4.93
CA SER A 613 -41.56 -9.83 6.06
C SER A 613 -42.83 -10.19 6.84
N ILE A 614 -43.90 -10.55 6.12
CA ILE A 614 -45.19 -10.95 6.70
C ILE A 614 -45.04 -12.22 7.53
N PHE A 615 -44.39 -13.26 7.00
CA PHE A 615 -44.15 -14.50 7.71
C PHE A 615 -43.36 -14.28 9.00
N LEU A 616 -42.27 -13.52 8.91
CA LEU A 616 -41.39 -13.26 10.06
C LEU A 616 -42.09 -12.43 11.13
N LYS A 617 -42.86 -11.41 10.74
CA LYS A 617 -43.69 -10.61 11.66
C LYS A 617 -44.79 -11.44 12.30
N HIS A 618 -45.40 -12.37 11.58
CA HIS A 618 -46.42 -13.25 12.15
C HIS A 618 -45.82 -14.29 13.13
N TYR A 619 -44.64 -14.83 12.81
CA TYR A 619 -43.99 -15.87 13.60
C TYR A 619 -43.34 -15.34 14.87
N TYR A 620 -42.62 -14.20 14.79
CA TYR A 620 -41.89 -13.60 15.91
C TYR A 620 -42.56 -12.37 16.51
N GLY A 621 -43.52 -11.74 15.82
CA GLY A 621 -44.25 -10.59 16.33
C GLY A 621 -45.27 -11.01 17.38
N LYS A 622 -45.45 -10.16 18.39
CA LYS A 622 -46.44 -10.38 19.47
C LYS A 622 -47.85 -9.92 19.06
N GLY A 623 -48.03 -9.39 17.84
CA GLY A 623 -49.31 -8.90 17.34
C GLY A 623 -49.25 -7.52 16.67
N TYR A 624 -50.41 -6.90 16.46
CA TYR A 624 -50.52 -5.51 16.01
C TYR A 624 -50.45 -4.55 17.21
N THR A 625 -49.77 -3.43 17.06
CA THR A 625 -49.75 -2.36 18.08
C THR A 625 -50.81 -1.29 17.74
N LEU A 626 -51.85 -1.21 18.58
CA LEU A 626 -52.85 -0.16 18.59
C LEU A 626 -52.30 1.05 19.35
N LYS A 627 -52.16 2.19 18.66
CA LYS A 627 -51.70 3.48 19.21
C LYS A 627 -52.89 4.44 19.27
N LEU A 628 -53.20 4.94 20.45
CA LEU A 628 -54.28 5.89 20.73
C LEU A 628 -53.68 7.22 21.19
N LEU A 629 -54.09 8.34 20.58
CA LEU A 629 -53.68 9.67 21.02
C LEU A 629 -54.61 10.15 22.15
N LYS A 630 -54.04 10.42 23.33
CA LYS A 630 -54.77 10.86 24.52
C LYS A 630 -55.33 12.27 24.31
N GLY A 631 -56.64 12.42 24.44
CA GLY A 631 -57.29 13.71 24.62
C GLY A 631 -57.31 14.15 26.09
N PRO A 632 -57.81 15.37 26.37
CA PRO A 632 -57.81 15.94 27.72
C PRO A 632 -58.71 15.18 28.72
N ALA A 633 -59.65 14.37 28.25
CA ALA A 633 -60.57 13.56 29.07
C ALA A 633 -60.26 12.04 29.03
N PHE A 634 -59.03 11.65 28.65
CA PHE A 634 -58.65 10.26 28.47
C PHE A 634 -58.61 9.47 29.78
N ASP A 635 -59.30 8.31 29.80
CA ASP A 635 -59.35 7.40 30.94
C ASP A 635 -58.71 6.04 30.58
N ARG A 636 -57.50 5.80 31.10
CA ARG A 636 -56.68 4.61 30.79
C ARG A 636 -57.40 3.31 31.12
N ASP A 637 -58.01 3.22 32.29
CA ASP A 637 -58.54 1.96 32.81
C ASP A 637 -59.83 1.57 32.10
N LYS A 638 -60.68 2.56 31.75
CA LYS A 638 -61.88 2.32 30.93
C LYS A 638 -61.53 1.83 29.53
N VAL A 639 -60.57 2.48 28.87
CA VAL A 639 -60.14 2.10 27.52
C VAL A 639 -59.53 0.69 27.53
N MET A 640 -58.67 0.38 28.50
CA MET A 640 -58.06 -0.96 28.59
C MET A 640 -59.08 -2.05 28.95
N ALA A 641 -60.06 -1.76 29.82
CA ALA A 641 -61.14 -2.69 30.14
C ALA A 641 -61.97 -3.02 28.90
N LYS A 642 -62.29 -2.00 28.08
CA LYS A 642 -63.03 -2.16 26.83
C LYS A 642 -62.27 -2.99 25.80
N ILE A 643 -60.96 -2.74 25.65
CA ILE A 643 -60.12 -3.54 24.75
C ILE A 643 -60.05 -5.01 25.21
N ARG A 644 -59.94 -5.25 26.52
CA ARG A 644 -59.89 -6.61 27.08
C ARG A 644 -61.22 -7.37 27.02
N GLU A 645 -62.35 -6.66 26.96
CA GLU A 645 -63.68 -7.24 26.78
C GLU A 645 -63.76 -8.00 25.45
N LEU A 646 -63.25 -7.42 24.37
CA LEU A 646 -63.21 -8.07 23.06
C LEU A 646 -61.95 -8.93 22.84
N ILE A 647 -60.79 -8.52 23.38
CA ILE A 647 -59.49 -9.17 23.15
C ILE A 647 -58.80 -9.47 24.48
N SER A 648 -59.03 -10.69 24.98
CA SER A 648 -58.53 -11.14 26.29
C SER A 648 -57.00 -11.20 26.40
N GLY A 649 -56.28 -11.26 25.28
CA GLY A 649 -54.81 -11.29 25.22
C GLY A 649 -54.12 -9.93 25.04
N ALA A 650 -54.84 -8.81 25.15
CA ALA A 650 -54.27 -7.48 24.93
C ALA A 650 -53.31 -7.05 26.07
N VAL A 651 -52.09 -6.65 25.70
CA VAL A 651 -51.03 -6.23 26.63
C VAL A 651 -50.66 -4.77 26.39
N GLU A 652 -50.72 -3.95 27.43
CA GLU A 652 -50.28 -2.55 27.36
C GLU A 652 -48.76 -2.46 27.17
N LYS A 653 -48.35 -1.58 26.25
CA LYS A 653 -46.95 -1.33 25.92
C LYS A 653 -46.56 0.08 26.42
N PRO A 654 -45.37 0.26 27.01
CA PRO A 654 -44.93 1.59 27.42
C PRO A 654 -44.81 2.51 26.20
N ALA A 655 -45.43 3.69 26.26
CA ALA A 655 -45.42 4.71 25.20
C ALA A 655 -45.11 6.10 25.78
N VAL A 656 -44.61 7.01 24.94
CA VAL A 656 -44.36 8.41 25.34
C VAL A 656 -45.68 9.17 25.35
N GLU A 657 -45.93 9.96 26.38
CA GLU A 657 -47.09 10.85 26.38
C GLU A 657 -47.03 11.82 25.20
N PRO A 658 -48.17 12.13 24.53
CA PRO A 658 -49.55 11.80 24.89
C PRO A 658 -50.09 10.51 24.24
N VAL A 659 -49.27 9.51 23.93
CA VAL A 659 -49.71 8.26 23.29
C VAL A 659 -50.02 7.17 24.33
N PHE A 660 -51.03 6.34 24.05
CA PHE A 660 -51.34 5.10 24.75
C PHE A 660 -51.23 3.93 23.76
N ALA A 661 -50.41 2.92 24.05
CA ALA A 661 -50.14 1.81 23.11
C ALA A 661 -50.52 0.46 23.71
N VAL A 662 -51.19 -0.38 22.91
CA VAL A 662 -51.63 -1.73 23.29
C VAL A 662 -51.27 -2.73 22.20
N THR A 663 -50.70 -3.85 22.58
CA THR A 663 -50.41 -4.97 21.67
C THR A 663 -51.62 -5.90 21.61
N LEU A 664 -52.15 -6.09 20.41
CA LEU A 664 -53.29 -6.96 20.09
C LEU A 664 -52.76 -8.25 19.42
N PRO A 665 -53.02 -9.46 19.97
CA PRO A 665 -52.50 -10.72 19.41
C PRO A 665 -53.11 -11.12 18.06
N TYR A 666 -52.28 -11.64 17.14
CA TYR A 666 -52.73 -12.07 15.80
C TYR A 666 -53.85 -13.12 15.79
N ILE A 667 -54.03 -13.88 16.87
CA ILE A 667 -55.08 -14.91 17.00
C ILE A 667 -56.49 -14.28 16.93
N CYS A 668 -56.62 -13.00 17.33
CA CYS A 668 -57.89 -12.28 17.41
C CYS A 668 -58.15 -11.34 16.22
N ILE A 669 -57.45 -11.51 15.08
CA ILE A 669 -57.56 -10.59 13.91
C ILE A 669 -59.02 -10.39 13.46
N GLU A 670 -59.86 -11.42 13.50
CA GLU A 670 -61.27 -11.31 13.09
C GLU A 670 -62.09 -10.34 13.96
N GLN A 671 -61.66 -10.10 15.19
CA GLN A 671 -62.34 -9.22 16.16
C GLN A 671 -61.88 -7.76 16.06
N TYR A 672 -60.84 -7.47 15.26
CA TYR A 672 -60.25 -6.13 15.20
C TYR A 672 -61.16 -5.11 14.55
N SER A 673 -61.94 -5.51 13.54
CA SER A 673 -62.90 -4.61 12.90
C SER A 673 -63.94 -4.11 13.89
N THR A 674 -64.50 -5.02 14.70
CA THR A 674 -65.49 -4.69 15.72
C THR A 674 -64.88 -3.81 16.82
N LEU A 675 -63.65 -4.12 17.26
CA LEU A 675 -62.95 -3.30 18.24
C LEU A 675 -62.74 -1.86 17.72
N LEU A 676 -62.25 -1.70 16.49
CA LEU A 676 -61.98 -0.37 15.92
C LEU A 676 -63.27 0.42 15.70
N GLU A 677 -64.36 -0.24 15.31
CA GLU A 677 -65.66 0.40 15.16
C GLU A 677 -66.22 0.88 16.51
N GLU A 678 -66.13 0.07 17.57
CA GLU A 678 -66.53 0.47 18.93
C GLU A 678 -65.68 1.63 19.46
N LEU A 679 -64.36 1.59 19.26
CA LEU A 679 -63.45 2.65 19.70
C LEU A 679 -63.64 3.97 18.93
N GLU A 680 -63.99 3.92 17.64
CA GLU A 680 -64.28 5.14 16.86
C GLU A 680 -65.67 5.71 17.19
N THR A 681 -66.65 4.85 17.50
CA THR A 681 -68.01 5.29 17.89
C THR A 681 -68.01 5.96 19.27
N GLU A 682 -67.26 5.43 20.23
CA GLU A 682 -67.16 5.97 21.60
C GLU A 682 -65.94 6.89 21.81
N LYS A 683 -65.31 7.34 20.73
CA LYS A 683 -64.07 8.13 20.74
C LYS A 683 -64.10 9.36 21.64
N ASP A 684 -65.19 10.13 21.58
CA ASP A 684 -65.37 11.34 22.40
C ASP A 684 -65.60 10.99 23.88
N ALA A 685 -66.31 9.89 24.16
CA ALA A 685 -66.61 9.42 25.51
C ALA A 685 -65.36 8.84 26.22
N LEU A 686 -64.47 8.22 25.45
CA LEU A 686 -63.20 7.65 25.90
C LEU A 686 -62.05 8.67 25.89
N GLY A 687 -62.29 9.89 25.38
CA GLY A 687 -61.29 10.95 25.30
C GLY A 687 -60.14 10.64 24.36
N ILE A 688 -60.39 9.95 23.24
CA ILE A 688 -59.38 9.57 22.24
C ILE A 688 -59.40 10.58 21.09
N GLN A 689 -58.25 11.12 20.67
CA GLN A 689 -58.20 12.05 19.53
C GLN A 689 -58.01 11.34 18.19
N SER A 690 -57.16 10.31 18.15
CA SER A 690 -56.89 9.53 16.95
C SER A 690 -56.53 8.09 17.30
N ILE A 691 -56.84 7.19 16.36
CA ILE A 691 -56.58 5.76 16.44
C ILE A 691 -55.64 5.40 15.29
N SER A 692 -54.57 4.68 15.59
CA SER A 692 -53.62 4.15 14.60
C SER A 692 -53.31 2.70 14.93
N VAL A 693 -53.28 1.84 13.91
CA VAL A 693 -52.88 0.45 14.05
C VAL A 693 -51.62 0.24 13.23
N THR A 694 -50.59 -0.29 13.89
CA THR A 694 -49.29 -0.58 13.27
C THR A 694 -48.99 -2.07 13.44
N ASN A 695 -48.42 -2.69 12.41
CA ASN A 695 -47.98 -4.09 12.52
C ASN A 695 -46.66 -4.15 13.28
N ALA A 696 -46.26 -5.34 13.77
CA ALA A 696 -44.95 -5.56 14.34
C ALA A 696 -43.84 -5.11 13.36
N THR A 697 -42.83 -4.42 13.88
CA THR A 697 -41.69 -3.97 13.08
C THR A 697 -40.67 -5.10 12.94
N LEU A 698 -39.81 -5.04 11.91
CA LEU A 698 -38.69 -5.98 11.81
C LEU A 698 -37.68 -5.83 12.96
N GLU A 699 -37.67 -4.69 13.64
CA GLU A 699 -36.88 -4.48 14.87
C GLU A 699 -37.36 -5.38 16.00
N GLU A 700 -38.68 -5.47 16.21
CA GLU A 700 -39.26 -6.39 17.18
C GLU A 700 -39.00 -7.85 16.82
N VAL A 701 -39.12 -8.20 15.54
CA VAL A 701 -38.78 -9.54 15.03
C VAL A 701 -37.30 -9.85 15.34
N PHE A 702 -36.40 -8.91 15.10
CA PHE A 702 -34.96 -9.08 15.38
C PHE A 702 -34.69 -9.27 16.88
N LEU A 703 -35.32 -8.45 17.73
CA LEU A 703 -35.19 -8.56 19.19
C LEU A 703 -35.76 -9.87 19.74
N ASN A 704 -36.92 -10.31 19.24
CA ASN A 704 -37.59 -11.53 19.70
C ASN A 704 -36.93 -12.81 19.16
N SER A 705 -36.25 -12.73 18.01
CA SER A 705 -35.53 -13.86 17.41
C SER A 705 -34.11 -14.05 17.99
N SER A 706 -33.48 -12.98 18.50
CA SER A 706 -32.15 -13.06 19.13
C SER A 706 -32.20 -13.75 20.49
N SER A 707 -31.32 -14.72 20.70
CA SER A 707 -31.18 -15.45 21.97
C SER A 707 -30.53 -14.64 23.10
N ASP A 708 -29.68 -13.66 22.76
CA ASP A 708 -28.89 -12.89 23.73
C ASP A 708 -29.63 -11.64 24.25
N ASN A 709 -30.64 -11.15 23.52
CA ASN A 709 -31.41 -9.95 23.90
C ASN A 709 -32.59 -10.21 24.84
N LYS A 710 -32.80 -11.45 25.31
CA LYS A 710 -33.79 -11.74 26.37
C LYS A 710 -33.50 -11.02 27.70
N ALA A 711 -32.28 -10.48 27.87
CA ALA A 711 -31.91 -9.65 29.03
C ALA A 711 -32.12 -8.14 28.82
N LEU A 712 -32.38 -7.68 27.59
CA LEU A 712 -32.55 -6.26 27.23
C LEU A 712 -34.01 -5.81 27.13
N GLU A 713 -34.98 -6.63 27.54
CA GLU A 713 -36.39 -6.21 27.72
C GLU A 713 -36.56 -4.98 28.65
N ASN A 714 -35.49 -4.52 29.32
CA ASN A 714 -35.49 -3.34 30.20
C ASN A 714 -34.99 -2.02 29.59
N GLU A 715 -34.37 -1.99 28.39
CA GLU A 715 -33.96 -0.73 27.75
C GLU A 715 -34.92 -0.35 26.61
N ARG A 716 -35.66 0.73 26.85
CA ARG A 716 -36.91 1.11 26.17
C ARG A 716 -36.65 1.70 24.78
N SER A 717 -37.10 1.03 23.72
CA SER A 717 -37.47 1.69 22.46
C SER A 717 -38.87 2.31 22.63
N PHE A 718 -38.92 3.63 22.77
CA PHE A 718 -40.17 4.36 22.91
C PHE A 718 -40.73 4.68 21.53
N ASP A 719 -41.97 4.27 21.26
CA ASP A 719 -42.71 4.65 20.05
C ASP A 719 -43.06 6.15 20.07
N VAL A 720 -42.56 6.91 19.09
CA VAL A 720 -42.89 8.34 18.85
C VAL A 720 -43.76 8.45 17.58
N VAL A 721 -44.61 9.46 17.50
CA VAL A 721 -45.46 9.75 16.32
C VAL A 721 -44.64 10.49 15.26
N ASP A 722 -44.64 9.98 14.02
CA ASP A 722 -44.20 10.74 12.85
C ASP A 722 -45.18 11.89 12.57
N SER A 723 -44.73 13.15 12.69
CA SER A 723 -45.48 14.35 12.31
C SER A 723 -44.70 15.18 11.29
N PRO A 724 -45.36 15.86 10.33
CA PRO A 724 -44.68 16.70 9.36
C PRO A 724 -44.14 17.98 10.02
N GLY A 725 -42.85 18.25 9.83
CA GLY A 725 -42.13 19.34 10.47
C GLY A 725 -42.66 20.73 10.10
N ARG A 726 -42.98 21.53 11.12
CA ARG A 726 -43.03 22.99 11.03
C ARG A 726 -41.82 23.58 11.73
N SER A 727 -41.03 24.32 10.97
CA SER A 727 -39.91 25.13 11.42
C SER A 727 -40.40 26.40 12.11
N GLU A 728 -40.01 26.64 13.36
CA GLU A 728 -40.02 27.96 13.97
C GLU A 728 -38.66 28.32 14.57
N PRO A 729 -38.29 29.62 14.60
CA PRO A 729 -36.90 30.08 14.66
C PRO A 729 -36.39 30.26 16.10
N SER A 730 -35.12 29.91 16.29
CA SER A 730 -34.38 30.11 17.53
C SER A 730 -34.08 31.60 17.79
N GLY A 731 -34.76 32.18 18.78
CA GLY A 731 -34.45 33.48 19.36
C GLY A 731 -33.62 33.34 20.65
N SER A 732 -32.39 33.85 20.61
CA SER A 732 -31.47 34.01 21.73
C SER A 732 -31.94 35.05 22.75
N ASN A 733 -31.92 34.73 24.06
CA ASN A 733 -31.48 35.63 25.14
C ASN A 733 -31.61 34.96 26.52
N ALA A 734 -30.49 34.57 27.11
CA ALA A 734 -30.40 34.33 28.55
C ALA A 734 -29.05 34.86 29.07
N GLN A 735 -29.10 35.92 29.89
CA GLN A 735 -27.99 36.42 30.69
C GLN A 735 -27.67 35.43 31.83
N PRO A 736 -26.40 35.16 32.17
CA PRO A 736 -26.06 34.35 33.32
C PRO A 736 -26.00 35.21 34.58
N SER A 737 -26.87 34.93 35.55
CA SER A 737 -26.71 35.41 36.93
C SER A 737 -25.80 34.44 37.68
N GLY A 738 -24.73 34.98 38.27
CA GLY A 738 -23.66 34.20 38.88
C GLY A 738 -24.09 33.48 40.17
N LYS A 739 -23.63 32.23 40.32
CA LYS A 739 -23.47 31.54 41.61
C LYS A 739 -22.06 30.93 41.70
N PRO A 740 -21.36 30.98 42.85
CA PRO A 740 -19.94 30.59 42.94
C PRO A 740 -19.67 29.08 42.87
N HIS A 741 -20.69 28.23 42.74
CA HIS A 741 -20.55 26.78 42.81
C HIS A 741 -20.36 26.08 41.45
N GLU A 742 -20.75 26.69 40.33
CA GLU A 742 -20.60 26.08 38.98
C GLU A 742 -19.17 26.11 38.45
N ASN A 743 -18.36 27.10 38.83
CA ASN A 743 -16.96 27.22 38.39
C ASN A 743 -16.05 26.11 38.95
N LEU A 744 -16.42 25.48 40.07
CA LEU A 744 -15.64 24.37 40.65
C LEU A 744 -15.93 23.04 39.93
N LEU A 745 -17.20 22.80 39.59
CA LEU A 745 -17.64 21.64 38.81
C LEU A 745 -17.08 21.67 37.38
N LEU A 746 -17.08 22.84 36.74
CA LEU A 746 -16.51 23.01 35.40
C LEU A 746 -14.99 22.81 35.39
N LYS A 747 -14.28 23.28 36.43
CA LYS A 747 -12.83 23.03 36.61
C LYS A 747 -12.52 21.56 36.89
N LEU A 748 -13.36 20.86 37.67
CA LEU A 748 -13.22 19.42 37.94
C LEU A 748 -13.51 18.58 36.68
N GLN A 749 -14.51 18.96 35.88
CA GLN A 749 -14.78 18.32 34.59
C GLN A 749 -13.63 18.56 33.59
N LEU A 750 -13.08 19.77 33.51
CA LEU A 750 -11.90 20.07 32.69
C LEU A 750 -10.66 19.29 33.15
N LEU A 751 -10.41 19.18 34.46
CA LEU A 751 -9.32 18.36 35.00
C LEU A 751 -9.52 16.86 34.73
N SER A 752 -10.76 16.37 34.76
CA SER A 752 -11.09 14.98 34.41
C SER A 752 -10.91 14.72 32.92
N GLN A 753 -11.25 15.69 32.06
CA GLN A 753 -10.99 15.62 30.62
C GLN A 753 -9.49 15.71 30.31
N TYR A 754 -8.74 16.59 30.97
CA TYR A 754 -7.28 16.66 30.84
C TYR A 754 -6.61 15.37 31.34
N LYS A 755 -7.07 14.80 32.46
CA LYS A 755 -6.60 13.49 32.92
C LYS A 755 -6.95 12.40 31.91
N ALA A 756 -8.14 12.40 31.33
CA ALA A 756 -8.53 11.43 30.31
C ALA A 756 -7.74 11.60 29.01
N ILE A 757 -7.41 12.83 28.60
CA ILE A 757 -6.58 13.15 27.43
C ILE A 757 -5.12 12.74 27.70
N ALA A 758 -4.59 13.03 28.89
CA ALA A 758 -3.27 12.60 29.31
C ALA A 758 -3.20 11.07 29.41
N TYR A 759 -4.22 10.40 29.97
CA TYR A 759 -4.31 8.94 30.00
C TYR A 759 -4.37 8.35 28.59
N LYS A 760 -5.15 8.97 27.69
CA LYS A 760 -5.22 8.58 26.27
C LYS A 760 -3.86 8.72 25.60
N SER A 761 -3.10 9.79 25.88
CA SER A 761 -1.75 9.98 25.33
C SER A 761 -0.73 8.98 25.91
N THR A 762 -0.87 8.60 27.18
CA THR A 762 -0.03 7.56 27.81
C THR A 762 -0.39 6.16 27.34
N PHE A 763 -1.66 5.91 27.00
CA PHE A 763 -2.12 4.62 26.46
C PHE A 763 -1.76 4.49 24.98
N THR A 764 -1.81 5.57 24.20
CA THR A 764 -1.30 5.57 22.83
C THR A 764 0.22 5.45 22.77
N SER A 765 0.97 5.98 23.76
CA SER A 765 2.43 5.77 23.85
C SER A 765 2.81 4.40 24.40
N GLY A 766 2.01 3.82 25.31
CA GLY A 766 2.21 2.46 25.83
C GLY A 766 1.76 1.34 24.88
N GLY A 767 0.76 1.60 24.02
CA GLY A 767 0.21 0.64 23.06
C GLY A 767 0.89 0.62 21.68
N THR A 768 1.86 1.50 21.42
CA THR A 768 2.58 1.62 20.13
C THR A 768 4.01 1.08 20.19
N PHE A 769 4.25 0.00 20.93
CA PHE A 769 5.58 -0.62 20.98
C PHE A 769 5.98 -1.39 19.69
N THR A 770 5.16 -1.38 18.64
CA THR A 770 5.46 -2.10 17.39
C THR A 770 5.50 -1.27 16.11
N SER A 771 5.38 0.07 16.12
CA SER A 771 5.30 0.82 14.85
C SER A 771 6.20 2.04 14.66
N THR A 772 6.92 2.57 15.67
CA THR A 772 7.82 3.71 15.45
C THR A 772 8.98 3.72 16.44
N SER A 773 10.02 2.94 16.17
CA SER A 773 11.30 3.02 16.88
C SER A 773 12.46 3.14 15.89
N SER A 774 12.61 4.31 15.30
CA SER A 774 13.83 4.67 14.55
C SER A 774 14.10 6.16 14.62
N CYS A 775 14.78 6.61 15.69
CA CYS A 775 15.83 7.62 15.64
C CYS A 775 16.54 7.72 17.01
N PRO A 776 17.89 7.70 17.05
CA PRO A 776 18.66 7.73 18.30
C PRO A 776 19.03 9.15 18.75
N PHE A 777 19.13 9.30 20.08
CA PHE A 777 20.09 10.13 20.83
C PHE A 777 20.38 11.59 20.41
N PHE A 778 19.99 12.53 21.29
CA PHE A 778 20.88 13.60 21.77
C PHE A 778 20.49 13.98 23.23
N PRO A 779 21.43 14.12 24.17
CA PRO A 779 21.12 14.47 25.56
C PRO A 779 21.29 15.97 25.84
N CYS A 780 20.24 16.59 26.38
CA CYS A 780 20.20 17.48 27.55
C CYS A 780 18.83 18.16 27.62
#